data_AF-A0A918ZKE2-F1
#
_entry.id   AF-A0A918ZKE2-F1
#
_cell.length_a   1.000
_cell.length_b   1.000
_cell.length_c   1.000
_cell.angle_alpha   90.00
_cell.angle_beta   90.00
_cell.angle_gamma   90.00
#
_symmetry.space_group_name_H-M   'P 1'
#
loop_
_entity.id
_entity.type
_entity.pdbx_description
1 polymer ?
#
loop_
_entity_poly.entity_id
_entity_poly.type
_entity_poly.pdbx_seq_one_letter_code
_entity_poly.pdbx_strand_id
1 'polypeptide(L)'
;MVNPVGMSTDHVQSADRPTADAATPRGTGALPHGSDGTPCGEGTGCHAGAPFLELLARGAPADAYEQPVLRARAEDRPADCVAALEHAKLLALRVRAELDGRRRREAELSALFETAHDLAGLRDLDSVLPAIVQRARSLLGTDVAYLTLNDAARGDTYMRVTEGSVAARFQQLRLGMGEGLGGLVAQTARPYVTDDYMKDARFQHTGTIDAGVQDEGLVAILGVPLMLGPQVIGVLFAADRRARVFEREQIALLGSFAALAAAAIDSANLLTETRSALADLEHANEIIRDRSGAIERASDVHDRLAELVLRGGGVHDVAAAVSQVLSGTVEFTEATAAPAGPLEASRAEGHAVRHGDDWIAAVTAGGELLGALVLRGHPGLDPVDQRTLERAAMVTSLLLLARRSAAEAEQRVRGELLDDLLDARDRDPRLLRDRATRLHADLDATHVVLAARLDAPAADADQEAAARRRLWSAASHLAATRQGLAAARDGGTVLLLPLQPGTTATDLARRTAHHLGTAVHEAVTVGASAPVGDLAAHPDTAAAAYAEARRCLEALRLLGRTGDGAAVEDFGFLGLLLAGDRDIAGFVDRTIGRVTAYDERRGTDLIRTLEAYFTCGMSPARTKDELHVHVNTVAQRLERVGRLLGDDWQTPARTLEIQLALRLHRLSAPPQH
;
A
#
# COMPACT_ATOMS: atom_id res chain seq x y z
N MET A 1 1.15 -7.58 20.69
CA MET A 1 2.53 -7.60 21.22
C MET A 1 2.93 -6.16 21.46
N VAL A 2 2.95 -5.76 22.72
CA VAL A 2 3.20 -4.38 23.17
C VAL A 2 4.63 -4.33 23.69
N ASN A 3 5.45 -3.39 23.23
CA ASN A 3 6.27 -2.59 24.15
C ASN A 3 6.81 -1.29 23.50
N PRO A 4 6.81 -0.16 24.23
CA PRO A 4 7.29 1.15 23.79
C PRO A 4 8.74 1.40 24.22
N VAL A 5 9.45 2.31 23.55
CA VAL A 5 10.78 2.76 23.97
C VAL A 5 10.64 3.99 24.84
N GLY A 6 10.99 3.82 26.11
CA GLY A 6 11.08 4.86 27.13
C GLY A 6 12.49 5.43 27.27
N MET A 7 12.52 6.62 27.86
CA MET A 7 13.67 7.37 28.36
C MET A 7 14.52 6.58 29.38
N SER A 8 15.83 6.79 29.34
CA SER A 8 16.81 6.72 30.46
C SER A 8 18.01 7.58 30.04
N THR A 9 18.58 8.56 30.74
CA THR A 9 18.91 8.83 32.16
C THR A 9 19.73 7.74 32.85
N ASP A 10 21.06 7.91 32.79
CA ASP A 10 22.08 7.46 33.76
C ASP A 10 22.96 8.72 34.03
N HIS A 11 23.15 9.29 35.25
CA HIS A 11 23.77 8.80 36.50
C HIS A 11 25.23 8.33 36.27
N VAL A 12 26.30 8.83 36.89
CA VAL A 12 26.68 9.14 38.30
C VAL A 12 27.97 10.02 38.20
N GLN A 13 28.30 11.01 39.05
CA GLN A 13 29.00 10.81 40.33
C GLN A 13 29.29 12.16 41.04
N SER A 14 28.94 12.20 42.32
CA SER A 14 29.23 13.26 43.29
C SER A 14 30.51 12.90 44.06
N ALA A 15 31.43 13.84 44.25
CA ALA A 15 32.22 13.98 45.49
C ALA A 15 33.10 15.25 45.50
N ASP A 16 33.08 15.90 46.66
CA ASP A 16 34.14 16.63 47.34
C ASP A 16 34.66 17.99 46.87
N ARG A 17 34.17 19.02 47.60
CA ARG A 17 34.87 20.24 48.00
C ARG A 17 36.03 19.91 48.96
N PRO A 18 37.08 20.76 48.97
CA PRO A 18 37.79 21.07 50.20
C PRO A 18 37.59 22.53 50.62
N THR A 19 37.47 22.73 51.92
CA THR A 19 37.46 24.00 52.66
C THR A 19 38.73 24.13 53.50
N ALA A 20 39.04 25.38 53.89
CA ALA A 20 40.12 25.87 54.77
C ALA A 20 41.47 26.04 54.02
N ASP A 21 42.25 27.11 54.20
CA ASP A 21 42.56 27.79 55.46
C ASP A 21 43.30 29.12 55.18
N ALA A 22 43.11 30.16 55.99
CA ALA A 22 44.04 31.29 56.12
C ALA A 22 43.73 32.11 57.39
N ALA A 23 44.23 31.56 58.49
CA ALA A 23 44.54 32.14 59.80
C ALA A 23 44.64 33.68 59.94
N THR A 24 44.00 34.16 61.02
CA THR A 24 44.50 35.27 61.84
C THR A 24 45.63 34.75 62.75
N PRO A 25 46.57 35.61 63.19
CA PRO A 25 46.69 35.76 64.64
C PRO A 25 46.87 37.21 65.13
N ARG A 26 46.48 37.37 66.40
CA ARG A 26 46.57 38.55 67.27
C ARG A 26 47.99 38.78 67.81
N GLY A 27 48.26 40.01 68.24
CA GLY A 27 49.27 40.34 69.27
C GLY A 27 49.58 41.85 69.26
N THR A 28 48.88 42.69 70.05
CA THR A 28 49.24 43.17 71.42
C THR A 28 50.50 44.03 71.51
N GLY A 29 50.32 45.27 71.99
CA GLY A 29 51.36 46.22 72.42
C GLY A 29 50.78 47.64 72.46
N ALA A 30 49.94 47.96 73.44
CA ALA A 30 50.33 48.68 74.66
C ALA A 30 50.67 50.16 74.39
N LEU A 31 49.78 51.04 74.86
CA LEU A 31 50.03 52.46 75.15
C LEU A 31 51.22 52.60 76.11
N PRO A 32 51.86 53.78 76.13
CA PRO A 32 51.73 54.53 77.37
C PRO A 32 51.48 56.03 77.19
N HIS A 33 50.94 56.57 78.28
CA HIS A 33 50.71 57.96 78.61
C HIS A 33 51.84 58.95 78.27
N GLY A 34 51.45 60.19 78.02
CA GLY A 34 52.30 61.37 78.09
C GLY A 34 51.49 62.65 77.86
N SER A 35 50.77 63.10 78.88
CA SER A 35 50.28 64.48 79.00
C SER A 35 51.40 65.38 79.52
N ASP A 36 51.34 66.65 79.09
CA ASP A 36 52.11 67.84 79.51
C ASP A 36 53.47 68.10 78.85
N GLY A 37 53.53 69.24 78.14
CA GLY A 37 54.77 69.89 77.73
C GLY A 37 54.69 70.76 76.46
N THR A 38 53.99 71.90 76.54
CA THR A 38 54.32 73.21 75.91
C THR A 38 54.54 73.31 74.37
N PRO A 39 53.90 74.28 73.68
CA PRO A 39 53.91 74.36 72.22
C PRO A 39 55.19 75.00 71.70
N CYS A 40 55.80 74.43 70.66
CA CYS A 40 56.93 75.02 69.95
C CYS A 40 56.87 74.66 68.45
N GLY A 41 56.70 75.67 67.59
CA GLY A 41 57.14 75.64 66.20
C GLY A 41 56.04 75.60 65.13
N GLU A 42 55.29 76.69 64.99
CA GLU A 42 54.57 77.01 63.75
C GLU A 42 55.58 77.08 62.58
N GLY A 43 55.58 76.04 61.74
CA GLY A 43 56.08 76.12 60.37
C GLY A 43 54.87 76.14 59.44
N THR A 44 54.44 77.32 59.02
CA THR A 44 53.36 77.56 58.04
C THR A 44 53.74 77.00 56.67
N GLY A 45 53.64 75.68 56.50
CA GLY A 45 53.64 75.04 55.19
C GLY A 45 52.35 75.39 54.46
N CYS A 46 52.42 76.22 53.41
CA CYS A 46 51.28 76.43 52.52
C CYS A 46 50.80 75.08 51.95
N HIS A 47 49.71 74.53 52.46
CA HIS A 47 49.03 73.38 51.85
C HIS A 47 48.36 73.81 50.53
N ALA A 48 49.18 74.01 49.49
CA ALA A 48 48.74 74.55 48.22
C ALA A 48 47.76 73.64 47.45
N GLY A 49 47.70 72.35 47.75
CA GLY A 49 46.84 71.39 47.03
C GLY A 49 45.39 71.28 47.51
N ALA A 50 45.11 71.53 48.79
CA ALA A 50 43.79 71.31 49.41
C ALA A 50 42.62 72.03 48.69
N PRO A 51 42.70 73.32 48.34
CA PRO A 51 41.58 74.01 47.67
C PRO A 51 41.29 73.44 46.27
N PHE A 52 42.29 72.93 45.56
CA PHE A 52 42.10 72.35 44.23
C PHE A 52 41.50 70.94 44.25
N LEU A 53 41.78 70.15 45.28
CA LEU A 53 41.15 68.84 45.48
C LEU A 53 39.64 68.97 45.75
N GLU A 54 39.22 69.99 46.51
CA GLU A 54 37.80 70.28 46.71
C GLU A 54 37.10 70.70 45.41
N LEU A 55 37.77 71.53 44.58
CA LEU A 55 37.26 71.93 43.27
C LEU A 55 37.13 70.74 42.30
N LEU A 56 38.09 69.80 42.34
CA LEU A 56 38.02 68.54 41.58
C LEU A 56 36.85 67.67 42.04
N ALA A 57 36.68 67.50 43.35
CA ALA A 57 35.62 66.66 43.93
C ALA A 57 34.21 67.16 43.57
N ARG A 58 34.00 68.47 43.49
CA ARG A 58 32.71 69.08 43.14
C ARG A 58 32.52 69.30 41.63
N GLY A 59 33.51 68.99 40.80
CA GLY A 59 33.43 69.18 39.34
C GLY A 59 33.34 70.65 38.92
N ALA A 60 34.06 71.55 39.60
CA ALA A 60 34.00 72.98 39.33
C ALA A 60 34.46 73.36 37.91
N PRO A 61 33.98 74.49 37.34
CA PRO A 61 34.41 74.98 36.02
C PRO A 61 35.85 75.50 36.05
N ALA A 62 36.48 75.67 34.87
CA ALA A 62 37.95 75.84 34.76
C ALA A 62 38.45 77.17 35.33
N ASP A 63 37.65 78.20 35.16
CA ASP A 63 37.80 79.53 35.72
C ASP A 63 37.82 79.53 37.26
N ALA A 64 37.08 78.61 37.91
CA ALA A 64 37.08 78.49 39.37
C ALA A 64 38.45 78.07 39.95
N TYR A 65 39.32 77.43 39.14
CA TYR A 65 40.68 77.04 39.54
C TYR A 65 41.64 78.23 39.56
N GLU A 66 41.27 79.42 39.10
CA GLU A 66 42.10 80.63 39.26
C GLU A 66 41.92 81.29 40.63
N GLN A 67 40.74 81.11 41.25
CA GLN A 67 40.35 81.79 42.48
C GLN A 67 41.32 81.57 43.66
N PRO A 68 41.84 80.35 43.93
CA PRO A 68 42.79 80.15 45.03
C PRO A 68 44.13 80.89 44.82
N VAL A 69 44.57 81.04 43.57
CA VAL A 69 45.80 81.77 43.22
C VAL A 69 45.57 83.28 43.33
N LEU A 70 44.45 83.77 42.81
CA LEU A 70 44.08 85.19 42.87
C LEU A 70 43.89 85.67 44.31
N ARG A 71 43.23 84.87 45.17
CA ARG A 71 43.09 85.18 46.61
C ARG A 71 44.44 85.25 47.32
N ALA A 72 45.34 84.31 47.05
CA ALA A 72 46.69 84.32 47.65
C ALA A 72 47.52 85.55 47.23
N ARG A 73 47.36 86.02 46.00
CA ARG A 73 47.96 87.28 45.53
C ARG A 73 47.35 88.53 46.18
N ALA A 74 46.04 88.52 46.39
CA ALA A 74 45.33 89.64 47.05
C ALA A 74 45.62 89.75 48.56
N GLU A 75 46.01 88.64 49.20
CA GLU A 75 46.38 88.55 50.62
C GLU A 75 47.89 88.76 50.87
N ASP A 76 48.66 89.22 49.87
CA ASP A 76 50.13 89.42 49.93
C ASP A 76 50.91 88.20 50.47
N ARG A 77 50.48 86.98 50.09
CA ARG A 77 51.19 85.75 50.50
C ARG A 77 52.59 85.66 49.90
N PRO A 78 53.54 84.97 50.58
CA PRO A 78 54.91 84.81 50.08
C PRO A 78 54.95 84.24 48.65
N ALA A 79 55.90 84.72 47.84
CA ALA A 79 56.04 84.33 46.43
C ALA A 79 56.12 82.81 46.24
N ASP A 80 56.81 82.10 47.13
CA ASP A 80 56.92 80.63 47.10
C ASP A 80 55.56 79.92 47.29
N CYS A 81 54.67 80.49 48.11
CA CYS A 81 53.32 79.97 48.30
C CYS A 81 52.45 80.19 47.05
N VAL A 82 52.56 81.36 46.40
CA VAL A 82 51.85 81.65 45.15
C VAL A 82 52.34 80.73 44.02
N ALA A 83 53.66 80.48 43.92
CA ALA A 83 54.24 79.56 42.95
C ALA A 83 53.78 78.10 43.18
N ALA A 84 53.70 77.66 44.44
CA ALA A 84 53.17 76.35 44.80
C ALA A 84 51.68 76.20 44.42
N LEU A 85 50.87 77.25 44.60
CA LEU A 85 49.47 77.28 44.19
C LEU A 85 49.30 77.27 42.66
N GLU A 86 50.13 77.99 41.90
CA GLU A 86 50.16 77.93 40.44
C GLU A 86 50.50 76.52 39.93
N HIS A 87 51.49 75.86 40.53
CA HIS A 87 51.84 74.48 40.18
C HIS A 87 50.68 73.52 40.49
N ALA A 88 50.07 73.63 41.68
CA ALA A 88 48.95 72.79 42.08
C ALA A 88 47.71 73.01 41.19
N LYS A 89 47.46 74.25 40.74
CA LYS A 89 46.41 74.58 39.75
C LYS A 89 46.63 73.82 38.43
N LEU A 90 47.84 73.88 37.88
CA LEU A 90 48.16 73.22 36.60
C LEU A 90 48.01 71.69 36.70
N LEU A 91 48.44 71.09 37.81
CA LEU A 91 48.24 69.65 38.07
C LEU A 91 46.75 69.30 38.19
N ALA A 92 45.97 70.10 38.92
CA ALA A 92 44.54 69.87 39.09
C ALA A 92 43.77 70.00 37.77
N LEU A 93 44.09 71.00 36.95
CA LEU A 93 43.52 71.14 35.60
C LEU A 93 43.86 69.95 34.69
N ARG A 94 45.08 69.40 34.80
CA ARG A 94 45.48 68.17 34.07
C ARG A 94 44.68 66.95 34.53
N VAL A 95 44.52 66.75 35.84
CA VAL A 95 43.72 65.65 36.40
C VAL A 95 42.25 65.77 35.97
N ARG A 96 41.70 66.99 36.00
CA ARG A 96 40.35 67.24 35.51
C ARG A 96 40.20 66.85 34.04
N ALA A 97 41.13 67.28 33.17
CA ALA A 97 41.07 66.95 31.74
C ALA A 97 41.06 65.43 31.51
N GLU A 98 41.85 64.67 32.27
CA GLU A 98 41.86 63.21 32.21
C GLU A 98 40.54 62.60 32.71
N LEU A 99 39.98 63.10 33.82
CA LEU A 99 38.69 62.63 34.36
C LEU A 99 37.52 62.94 33.42
N ASP A 100 37.48 64.15 32.86
CA ASP A 100 36.48 64.56 31.86
C ASP A 100 36.61 63.68 30.61
N GLY A 101 37.83 63.37 30.16
CA GLY A 101 38.07 62.44 29.05
C GLY A 101 37.67 60.99 29.35
N ARG A 102 37.80 60.51 30.60
CA ARG A 102 37.31 59.18 31.01
C ARG A 102 35.79 59.12 31.07
N ARG A 103 35.13 60.13 31.66
CA ARG A 103 33.66 60.21 31.74
C ARG A 103 33.02 60.25 30.35
N ARG A 104 33.61 60.97 29.40
CA ARG A 104 33.16 60.98 28.00
C ARG A 104 33.24 59.60 27.36
N ARG A 105 34.39 58.92 27.50
CA ARG A 105 34.58 57.54 27.00
C ARG A 105 33.59 56.55 27.61
N GLU A 106 33.33 56.66 28.92
CA GLU A 106 32.37 55.80 29.62
C GLU A 106 30.93 56.04 29.15
N ALA A 107 30.53 57.29 28.94
CA ALA A 107 29.24 57.63 28.36
C ALA A 107 29.09 57.13 26.92
N GLU A 108 30.12 57.28 26.09
CA GLU A 108 30.15 56.78 24.70
C GLU A 108 30.02 55.25 24.66
N LEU A 109 30.77 54.53 25.49
CA LEU A 109 30.68 53.07 25.59
C LEU A 109 29.31 52.62 26.10
N SER A 110 28.74 53.31 27.10
CA SER A 110 27.41 52.98 27.63
C SER A 110 26.33 53.14 26.55
N ALA A 111 26.38 54.24 25.78
CA ALA A 111 25.46 54.45 24.66
C ALA A 111 25.61 53.39 23.56
N LEU A 112 26.83 52.94 23.25
CA LEU A 112 27.06 51.84 22.30
C LEU A 112 26.51 50.51 22.83
N PHE A 113 26.69 50.19 24.11
CA PHE A 113 26.20 48.95 24.72
C PHE A 113 24.67 48.88 24.78
N GLU A 114 24.01 49.97 25.19
CA GLU A 114 22.54 50.06 25.15
C GLU A 114 22.02 49.84 23.72
N THR A 115 22.70 50.43 22.73
CA THR A 115 22.29 50.28 21.34
C THR A 115 22.54 48.87 20.79
N ALA A 116 23.66 48.24 21.15
CA ALA A 116 23.94 46.84 20.79
C ALA A 116 22.86 45.90 21.36
N HIS A 117 22.41 46.16 22.59
CA HIS A 117 21.36 45.39 23.24
C HIS A 117 20.01 45.56 22.54
N ASP A 118 19.62 46.80 22.23
CA ASP A 118 18.37 47.10 21.51
C ASP A 118 18.33 46.43 20.13
N LEU A 119 19.44 46.52 19.39
CA LEU A 119 19.53 45.91 18.05
C LEU A 119 19.53 44.38 18.11
N ALA A 120 20.17 43.77 19.10
CA ALA A 120 20.20 42.31 19.26
C ALA A 120 18.82 41.71 19.58
N GLY A 121 17.89 42.51 20.14
CA GLY A 121 16.52 42.09 20.42
C GLY A 121 15.63 42.03 19.16
N LEU A 122 16.02 42.74 18.09
CA LEU A 122 15.24 42.82 16.86
C LEU A 122 15.54 41.62 15.95
N ARG A 123 14.48 41.01 15.44
CA ARG A 123 14.54 39.75 14.69
C ARG A 123 14.14 39.88 13.22
N ASP A 124 13.79 41.08 12.80
CA ASP A 124 13.21 41.39 11.51
C ASP A 124 13.96 42.56 10.88
N LEU A 125 14.37 42.40 9.62
CA LEU A 125 15.20 43.37 8.92
C LEU A 125 14.50 44.73 8.80
N ASP A 126 13.19 44.74 8.55
CA ASP A 126 12.41 45.97 8.38
C ASP A 126 12.25 46.74 9.70
N SER A 127 12.44 46.06 10.84
CA SER A 127 12.48 46.68 12.17
C SER A 127 13.90 47.11 12.57
N VAL A 128 14.93 46.33 12.20
CA VAL A 128 16.35 46.60 12.52
C VAL A 128 16.85 47.86 11.81
N LEU A 129 16.54 48.03 10.53
CA LEU A 129 17.10 49.12 9.73
C LEU A 129 16.65 50.53 10.19
N PRO A 130 15.35 50.79 10.48
CA PRO A 130 14.91 52.05 11.08
C PRO A 130 15.54 52.32 12.45
N ALA A 131 15.65 51.29 13.30
CA ALA A 131 16.28 51.43 14.61
C ALA A 131 17.75 51.85 14.50
N ILE A 132 18.48 51.32 13.51
CA ILE A 132 19.88 51.71 13.24
C ILE A 132 19.98 53.19 12.88
N VAL A 133 19.20 53.68 11.92
CA VAL A 133 19.31 55.09 11.49
C VAL A 133 18.83 56.06 12.57
N GLN A 134 17.78 55.71 13.32
CA GLN A 134 17.30 56.49 14.46
C GLN A 134 18.36 56.64 15.55
N ARG A 135 19.06 55.54 15.85
CA ARG A 135 20.13 55.53 16.84
C ARG A 135 21.38 56.27 16.34
N ALA A 136 21.77 56.11 15.07
CA ALA A 136 22.88 56.86 14.47
C ALA A 136 22.67 58.37 14.58
N ARG A 137 21.47 58.84 14.25
CA ARG A 137 21.08 60.26 14.36
C ARG A 137 21.17 60.77 15.79
N SER A 138 20.64 59.99 16.74
CA SER A 138 20.61 60.36 18.16
C SER A 138 22.02 60.36 18.78
N LEU A 139 22.86 59.41 18.41
CA LEU A 139 24.22 59.23 18.92
C LEU A 139 25.16 60.38 18.52
N LEU A 140 25.02 60.88 17.29
CA LEU A 140 25.84 61.99 16.79
C LEU A 140 25.18 63.36 16.91
N GLY A 141 23.89 63.41 17.26
CA GLY A 141 23.10 64.64 17.31
C GLY A 141 23.10 65.37 15.96
N THR A 142 22.77 64.66 14.88
CA THR A 142 22.70 65.20 13.51
C THR A 142 21.25 65.45 13.07
N ASP A 143 21.07 66.31 12.07
CA ASP A 143 19.76 66.61 11.49
C ASP A 143 19.16 65.37 10.81
N VAL A 144 19.98 64.63 10.07
CA VAL A 144 19.58 63.48 9.26
C VAL A 144 20.55 62.31 9.48
N ALA A 145 20.02 61.08 9.47
CA ALA A 145 20.82 59.87 9.31
C ALA A 145 20.14 58.95 8.29
N TYR A 146 20.93 58.20 7.54
CA TYR A 146 20.39 57.32 6.52
C TYR A 146 21.33 56.15 6.25
N LEU A 147 20.81 55.11 5.63
CA LEU A 147 21.52 53.88 5.37
C LEU A 147 21.25 53.41 3.94
N THR A 148 22.33 53.09 3.23
CA THR A 148 22.26 52.42 1.94
C THR A 148 22.67 50.97 2.09
N LEU A 149 22.06 50.09 1.29
CA LEU A 149 22.48 48.69 1.15
C LEU A 149 23.04 48.44 -0.24
N ASN A 150 23.95 47.49 -0.34
CA ASN A 150 24.56 47.10 -1.60
C ASN A 150 23.63 46.16 -2.38
N ASP A 151 23.46 46.42 -3.67
CA ASP A 151 22.77 45.53 -4.61
C ASP A 151 23.82 44.81 -5.45
N ALA A 152 24.15 43.57 -5.06
CA ALA A 152 25.19 42.79 -5.72
C ALA A 152 24.88 42.47 -7.19
N ALA A 153 23.61 42.43 -7.59
CA ALA A 153 23.21 42.13 -8.96
C ALA A 153 23.41 43.34 -9.89
N ARG A 154 23.22 44.55 -9.37
CA ARG A 154 23.37 45.81 -10.13
C ARG A 154 24.73 46.48 -9.95
N GLY A 155 25.48 46.12 -8.91
CA GLY A 155 26.80 46.68 -8.63
C GLY A 155 26.75 48.13 -8.11
N ASP A 156 25.64 48.56 -7.54
CA ASP A 156 25.42 49.88 -6.97
C ASP A 156 24.89 49.78 -5.52
N THR A 157 24.74 50.92 -4.86
CA THR A 157 24.10 51.02 -3.54
C THR A 157 22.80 51.77 -3.66
N TYR A 158 21.80 51.43 -2.84
CA TYR A 158 20.50 52.07 -2.87
C TYR A 158 20.05 52.51 -1.49
N MET A 159 19.31 53.62 -1.44
CA MET A 159 18.73 54.11 -0.21
C MET A 159 17.70 53.11 0.32
N ARG A 160 17.92 52.59 1.53
CA ARG A 160 17.02 51.61 2.16
C ARG A 160 16.16 52.25 3.23
N VAL A 161 16.77 53.00 4.15
CA VAL A 161 16.04 53.71 5.22
C VAL A 161 16.69 55.07 5.48
N THR A 162 15.85 56.07 5.76
CA THR A 162 16.25 57.42 6.14
C THR A 162 15.51 57.85 7.41
N GLU A 163 16.16 58.64 8.25
CA GLU A 163 15.58 59.27 9.44
C GLU A 163 15.88 60.78 9.42
N GLY A 164 14.86 61.62 9.56
CA GLY A 164 14.98 63.09 9.51
C GLY A 164 14.98 63.70 8.10
N SER A 165 14.88 62.87 7.05
CA SER A 165 14.76 63.30 5.66
C SER A 165 13.31 63.63 5.27
N VAL A 166 13.13 64.62 4.41
CA VAL A 166 11.81 65.07 3.90
C VAL A 166 11.69 65.02 2.37
N ALA A 167 12.81 64.94 1.64
CA ALA A 167 12.80 64.93 0.17
C ALA A 167 12.61 63.51 -0.39
N ALA A 168 11.47 63.28 -1.07
CA ALA A 168 11.17 61.98 -1.68
C ALA A 168 12.21 61.54 -2.73
N ARG A 169 12.84 62.50 -3.44
CA ARG A 169 13.91 62.23 -4.41
C ARG A 169 15.16 61.69 -3.74
N PHE A 170 15.49 62.18 -2.54
CA PHE A 170 16.63 61.71 -1.76
C PHE A 170 16.41 60.29 -1.23
N GLN A 171 15.19 59.98 -0.80
CA GLN A 171 14.81 58.65 -0.27
C GLN A 171 14.85 57.53 -1.31
N GLN A 172 14.84 57.84 -2.61
CA GLN A 172 14.83 56.87 -3.71
C GLN A 172 16.17 56.81 -4.48
N LEU A 173 17.19 57.51 -3.98
CA LEU A 173 18.47 57.65 -4.66
C LEU A 173 19.23 56.31 -4.70
N ARG A 174 19.91 56.07 -5.83
CA ARG A 174 20.91 55.00 -5.98
C ARG A 174 22.26 55.64 -6.30
N LEU A 175 23.33 55.06 -5.78
CA LEU A 175 24.69 55.57 -5.90
C LEU A 175 25.58 54.47 -6.49
N GLY A 176 26.20 54.73 -7.64
CA GLY A 176 27.20 53.84 -8.21
C GLY A 176 28.44 53.73 -7.32
N MET A 177 29.20 52.65 -7.45
CA MET A 177 30.46 52.47 -6.70
C MET A 177 31.46 53.57 -7.11
N GLY A 178 32.00 54.29 -6.13
CA GLY A 178 32.88 55.45 -6.34
C GLY A 178 32.15 56.79 -6.61
N GLU A 179 30.82 56.78 -6.79
CA GLU A 179 30.03 57.99 -7.02
C GLU A 179 29.53 58.62 -5.72
N GLY A 180 29.75 59.93 -5.56
CA GLY A 180 29.48 60.66 -4.34
C GLY A 180 30.29 60.15 -3.14
N LEU A 181 30.03 60.73 -1.97
CA LEU A 181 30.67 60.29 -0.73
C LEU A 181 30.29 58.84 -0.39
N GLY A 182 29.02 58.46 -0.60
CA GLY A 182 28.53 57.12 -0.28
C GLY A 182 29.11 56.01 -1.13
N GLY A 183 29.17 56.19 -2.45
CA GLY A 183 29.80 55.23 -3.36
C GLY A 183 31.30 55.09 -3.11
N LEU A 184 31.98 56.17 -2.72
CA LEU A 184 33.40 56.13 -2.35
C LEU A 184 33.63 55.31 -1.07
N VAL A 185 32.79 55.49 -0.04
CA VAL A 185 32.87 54.67 1.19
C VAL A 185 32.61 53.19 0.87
N ALA A 186 31.61 52.91 0.03
CA ALA A 186 31.29 51.54 -0.39
C ALA A 186 32.42 50.88 -1.18
N GLN A 187 33.11 51.63 -2.05
CA GLN A 187 34.22 51.12 -2.85
C GLN A 187 35.50 50.91 -2.03
N THR A 188 35.80 51.82 -1.11
CA THR A 188 37.08 51.84 -0.38
C THR A 188 37.05 51.09 0.95
N ALA A 189 35.85 50.76 1.46
CA ALA A 189 35.63 50.22 2.80
C ALA A 189 36.25 51.08 3.92
N ARG A 190 36.28 52.40 3.74
CA ARG A 190 36.84 53.35 4.70
C ARG A 190 35.87 54.49 5.01
N PRO A 191 35.83 55.00 6.25
CA PRO A 191 35.07 56.20 6.59
C PRO A 191 35.51 57.42 5.76
N TYR A 192 34.54 58.21 5.30
CA TYR A 192 34.78 59.51 4.68
C TYR A 192 33.87 60.57 5.29
N VAL A 193 34.41 61.79 5.41
CA VAL A 193 33.74 62.93 5.99
C VAL A 193 33.97 64.17 5.13
N THR A 194 32.95 64.99 4.99
CA THR A 194 33.00 66.32 4.36
C THR A 194 32.28 67.35 5.24
N ASP A 195 32.86 68.54 5.35
CA ASP A 195 32.29 69.69 6.05
C ASP A 195 31.40 70.56 5.15
N ASP A 196 31.60 70.47 3.83
CA ASP A 196 30.75 71.04 2.78
C ASP A 196 30.80 70.15 1.52
N TYR A 197 29.78 69.30 1.36
CA TYR A 197 29.71 68.32 0.28
C TYR A 197 29.88 68.96 -1.09
N MET A 198 29.24 70.11 -1.36
CA MET A 198 29.24 70.71 -2.70
C MET A 198 30.58 71.32 -3.11
N LYS A 199 31.49 71.52 -2.15
CA LYS A 199 32.83 72.09 -2.39
C LYS A 199 33.94 71.06 -2.37
N ASP A 200 33.64 69.80 -2.08
CA ASP A 200 34.64 68.78 -1.80
C ASP A 200 35.02 67.98 -3.04
N ALA A 201 36.15 68.35 -3.66
CA ALA A 201 36.64 67.70 -4.88
C ALA A 201 37.23 66.29 -4.68
N ARG A 202 37.16 65.70 -3.47
CA ARG A 202 37.78 64.39 -3.16
C ARG A 202 36.98 63.18 -3.66
N PHE A 203 35.72 63.36 -4.05
CA PHE A 203 34.86 62.30 -4.57
C PHE A 203 34.17 62.74 -5.86
N GLN A 204 33.63 61.78 -6.61
CA GLN A 204 33.00 62.05 -7.90
C GLN A 204 31.58 62.60 -7.70
N HIS A 205 31.38 63.86 -8.06
CA HIS A 205 30.07 64.49 -8.12
C HIS A 205 29.28 64.02 -9.34
N THR A 206 28.00 63.68 -9.14
CA THR A 206 27.08 63.30 -10.22
C THR A 206 25.79 64.08 -10.10
N GLY A 207 25.21 64.50 -11.24
CA GLY A 207 24.06 65.41 -11.23
C GLY A 207 22.82 64.87 -10.52
N THR A 208 22.64 63.54 -10.48
CA THR A 208 21.54 62.88 -9.76
C THR A 208 21.75 62.91 -8.24
N ILE A 209 22.96 62.60 -7.77
CA ILE A 209 23.29 62.60 -6.34
C ILE A 209 23.33 64.03 -5.82
N ASP A 210 23.98 64.94 -6.54
CA ASP A 210 24.10 66.35 -6.13
C ASP A 210 22.72 67.01 -6.04
N ALA A 211 21.83 66.77 -7.01
CA ALA A 211 20.46 67.28 -6.96
C ALA A 211 19.70 66.75 -5.73
N GLY A 212 19.87 65.46 -5.38
CA GLY A 212 19.25 64.88 -4.19
C GLY A 212 19.79 65.47 -2.89
N VAL A 213 21.11 65.67 -2.79
CA VAL A 213 21.77 66.29 -1.63
C VAL A 213 21.36 67.76 -1.46
N GLN A 214 21.23 68.51 -2.56
CA GLN A 214 20.75 69.89 -2.56
C GLN A 214 19.27 70.00 -2.17
N ASP A 215 18.41 69.10 -2.69
CA ASP A 215 16.97 69.08 -2.41
C ASP A 215 16.68 68.80 -0.92
N GLU A 216 17.46 67.93 -0.29
CA GLU A 216 17.39 67.66 1.16
C GLU A 216 18.11 68.74 2.01
N GLY A 217 18.95 69.56 1.38
CA GLY A 217 19.70 70.64 2.01
C GLY A 217 20.89 70.18 2.86
N LEU A 218 21.49 69.02 2.53
CA LEU A 218 22.62 68.48 3.28
C LEU A 218 23.92 69.21 2.92
N VAL A 219 24.70 69.57 3.94
CA VAL A 219 25.96 70.30 3.79
C VAL A 219 27.13 69.47 4.30
N ALA A 220 27.11 69.07 5.57
CA ALA A 220 28.15 68.21 6.15
C ALA A 220 27.67 66.76 6.19
N ILE A 221 28.51 65.81 5.74
CA ILE A 221 28.16 64.39 5.65
C ILE A 221 29.31 63.54 6.16
N LEU A 222 29.01 62.61 7.05
CA LEU A 222 29.87 61.52 7.49
C LEU A 222 29.28 60.20 7.01
N GLY A 223 30.06 59.41 6.26
CA GLY A 223 29.71 58.06 5.83
C GLY A 223 30.69 57.04 6.38
N VAL A 224 30.19 55.94 6.94
CA VAL A 224 30.99 54.81 7.43
C VAL A 224 30.47 53.50 6.82
N PRO A 225 31.38 52.56 6.49
CA PRO A 225 30.97 51.29 5.87
C PRO A 225 30.32 50.36 6.90
N LEU A 226 29.26 49.67 6.49
CA LEU A 226 28.70 48.52 7.21
C LEU A 226 29.47 47.28 6.74
N MET A 227 30.33 46.75 7.60
CA MET A 227 31.25 45.66 7.26
C MET A 227 30.75 44.33 7.82
N LEU A 228 30.66 43.32 6.95
CA LEU A 228 30.48 41.92 7.32
C LEU A 228 31.74 41.15 6.89
N GLY A 229 32.65 40.91 7.84
CA GLY A 229 33.98 40.40 7.52
C GLY A 229 34.73 41.36 6.58
N PRO A 230 35.24 40.88 5.41
CA PRO A 230 35.90 41.74 4.43
C PRO A 230 34.92 42.47 3.48
N GLN A 231 33.62 42.17 3.54
CA GLN A 231 32.63 42.67 2.59
C GLN A 231 31.89 43.90 3.14
N VAL A 232 31.74 44.92 2.29
CA VAL A 232 30.81 46.03 2.56
C VAL A 232 29.40 45.58 2.18
N ILE A 233 28.47 45.61 3.13
CA ILE A 233 27.04 45.28 2.89
C ILE A 233 26.19 46.53 2.69
N GLY A 234 26.73 47.70 3.03
CA GLY A 234 26.05 48.99 2.91
C GLY A 234 26.88 50.13 3.52
N VAL A 235 26.30 51.31 3.60
CA VAL A 235 26.93 52.49 4.20
C VAL A 235 25.94 53.19 5.13
N LEU A 236 26.40 53.53 6.33
CA LEU A 236 25.65 54.31 7.31
C LEU A 236 26.13 55.75 7.31
N PHE A 237 25.18 56.68 7.28
CA PHE A 237 25.45 58.09 7.16
C PHE A 237 24.84 58.91 8.29
N ALA A 238 25.54 59.98 8.63
CA ALA A 238 25.04 61.05 9.48
C ALA A 238 25.35 62.39 8.82
N ALA A 239 24.36 63.27 8.73
CA ALA A 239 24.45 64.50 7.95
C ALA A 239 23.74 65.67 8.63
N ASP A 240 24.28 66.87 8.43
CA ASP A 240 23.73 68.14 8.91
C ASP A 240 23.45 69.09 7.75
N ARG A 241 22.41 69.92 7.92
CA ARG A 241 22.05 70.98 6.94
C ARG A 241 22.91 72.23 7.07
N ARG A 242 23.92 72.20 7.95
CA ARG A 242 24.90 73.26 8.17
C ARG A 242 26.31 72.69 8.09
N ALA A 243 27.27 73.55 7.77
CA ALA A 243 28.68 73.16 7.83
C ALA A 243 29.05 72.73 9.25
N ARG A 244 29.67 71.54 9.36
CA ARG A 244 30.10 70.92 10.61
C ARG A 244 31.37 70.14 10.37
N VAL A 245 32.33 70.29 11.28
CA VAL A 245 33.51 69.42 11.34
C VAL A 245 33.19 68.24 12.26
N PHE A 246 33.22 67.02 11.74
CA PHE A 246 33.13 65.83 12.58
C PHE A 246 34.51 65.49 13.14
N GLU A 247 34.59 65.39 14.46
CA GLU A 247 35.84 65.06 15.16
C GLU A 247 36.19 63.56 15.01
N ARG A 248 37.45 63.19 15.28
CA ARG A 248 37.92 61.81 15.11
C ARG A 248 37.14 60.84 16.00
N GLU A 249 36.77 61.30 17.18
CA GLU A 249 35.97 60.59 18.17
C GLU A 249 34.56 60.28 17.61
N GLN A 250 33.94 61.24 16.91
CA GLN A 250 32.64 61.05 16.27
C GLN A 250 32.70 60.06 15.10
N ILE A 251 33.77 60.09 14.30
CA ILE A 251 34.01 59.14 13.22
C ILE A 251 34.19 57.72 13.79
N ALA A 252 35.00 57.58 14.85
CA ALA A 252 35.23 56.30 15.51
C ALA A 252 33.97 55.75 16.18
N LEU A 253 33.15 56.62 16.77
CA LEU A 253 31.88 56.27 17.39
C LEU A 253 30.89 55.71 16.35
N LEU A 254 30.68 56.42 15.24
CA LEU A 254 29.79 55.94 14.18
C LEU A 254 30.33 54.68 13.50
N GLY A 255 31.65 54.57 13.30
CA GLY A 255 32.28 53.37 12.77
C GLY A 255 32.09 52.15 13.67
N SER A 256 32.21 52.32 14.98
CA SER A 256 31.94 51.26 15.96
C SER A 256 30.47 50.85 15.97
N PHE A 257 29.57 51.84 15.86
CA PHE A 257 28.15 51.58 15.74
C PHE A 257 27.79 50.86 14.43
N ALA A 258 28.43 51.22 13.32
CA ALA A 258 28.25 50.57 12.02
C ALA A 258 28.67 49.10 12.04
N ALA A 259 29.74 48.74 12.77
CA ALA A 259 30.12 47.33 12.95
C ALA A 259 29.04 46.52 13.68
N LEU A 260 28.42 47.09 14.73
CA LEU A 260 27.31 46.46 15.45
C LEU A 260 26.05 46.34 14.57
N ALA A 261 25.74 47.42 13.84
CA ALA A 261 24.61 47.46 12.91
C ALA A 261 24.75 46.41 11.79
N ALA A 262 25.97 46.22 11.24
CA ALA A 262 26.21 45.22 10.23
C ALA A 262 25.96 43.79 10.73
N ALA A 263 26.40 43.47 11.96
CA ALA A 263 26.14 42.17 12.58
C ALA A 263 24.63 41.94 12.87
N ALA A 264 23.90 42.99 13.27
CA ALA A 264 22.46 42.91 13.49
C ALA A 264 21.68 42.67 12.18
N ILE A 265 22.07 43.36 11.10
CA ILE A 265 21.48 43.17 9.76
C ILE A 265 21.70 41.73 9.27
N ASP A 266 22.92 41.20 9.41
CA ASP A 266 23.25 39.82 9.02
C ASP A 266 22.43 38.79 9.80
N SER A 267 22.34 38.97 11.13
CA SER A 267 21.55 38.10 12.00
C SER A 267 20.05 38.08 11.63
N ALA A 268 19.48 39.24 11.30
CA ALA A 268 18.08 39.34 10.88
C ALA A 268 17.83 38.68 9.51
N ASN A 269 18.77 38.83 8.57
CA ASN A 269 18.70 38.16 7.27
C ASN A 269 18.75 36.64 7.41
N LEU A 270 19.73 36.11 8.16
CA LEU A 270 19.89 34.68 8.38
C LEU A 270 18.67 34.06 9.08
N LEU A 271 18.11 34.77 10.07
CA LEU A 271 16.90 34.32 10.77
C LEU A 271 15.67 34.28 9.84
N THR A 272 15.58 35.21 8.90
CA THR A 272 14.49 35.25 7.92
C THR A 272 14.62 34.11 6.91
N GLU A 273 15.83 33.87 6.39
CA GLU A 273 16.12 32.77 5.46
C GLU A 273 15.82 31.40 6.08
N THR A 274 16.31 31.16 7.29
CA THR A 274 16.10 29.89 8.02
C THR A 274 14.63 29.61 8.30
N ARG A 275 13.83 30.63 8.64
CA ARG A 275 12.38 30.48 8.83
C ARG A 275 11.65 30.14 7.54
N SER A 276 12.01 30.79 6.42
CA SER A 276 11.42 30.48 5.12
C SER A 276 11.72 29.03 4.73
N ALA A 277 12.97 28.59 4.87
CA ALA A 277 13.37 27.22 4.56
C ALA A 277 12.65 26.18 5.43
N LEU A 278 12.41 26.46 6.72
CA LEU A 278 11.63 25.58 7.59
C LEU A 278 10.16 25.48 7.15
N ALA A 279 9.52 26.60 6.82
CA ALA A 279 8.14 26.60 6.34
C ALA A 279 7.98 25.81 5.04
N ASP A 280 8.92 25.97 4.10
CA ASP A 280 8.92 25.21 2.84
C ASP A 280 9.10 23.71 3.09
N LEU A 281 9.97 23.32 4.04
CA LEU A 281 10.21 21.93 4.41
C LEU A 281 9.02 21.30 5.13
N GLU A 282 8.34 22.04 6.00
CA GLU A 282 7.11 21.58 6.66
C GLU A 282 6.01 21.32 5.63
N HIS A 283 5.81 22.24 4.70
CA HIS A 283 4.82 22.08 3.63
C HIS A 283 5.15 20.88 2.71
N ALA A 284 6.42 20.70 2.34
CA ALA A 284 6.85 19.55 1.56
C ALA A 284 6.63 18.22 2.31
N ASN A 285 6.91 18.18 3.62
CA ASN A 285 6.68 17.01 4.46
C ASN A 285 5.19 16.65 4.60
N GLU A 286 4.32 17.64 4.71
CA GLU A 286 2.86 17.42 4.72
C GLU A 286 2.40 16.73 3.43
N ILE A 287 2.84 17.23 2.27
CA ILE A 287 2.53 16.62 0.97
C ILE A 287 3.05 15.18 0.87
N ILE A 288 4.25 14.92 1.37
CA ILE A 288 4.85 13.56 1.37
C ILE A 288 4.05 12.62 2.29
N ARG A 289 3.65 13.07 3.48
CA ARG A 289 2.86 12.26 4.43
C ARG A 289 1.51 11.87 3.83
N ASP A 290 0.79 12.81 3.23
CA ASP A 290 -0.51 12.55 2.61
C ASP A 290 -0.41 11.54 1.47
N ARG A 291 0.61 11.66 0.61
CA ARG A 291 0.87 10.68 -0.46
C ARG A 291 1.28 9.31 0.07
N SER A 292 2.13 9.28 1.11
CA SER A 292 2.62 8.02 1.68
C SER A 292 1.49 7.22 2.34
N GLY A 293 0.59 7.89 3.07
CA GLY A 293 -0.56 7.23 3.71
C GLY A 293 -1.56 6.62 2.72
N ALA A 294 -1.66 7.13 1.49
CA ALA A 294 -2.46 6.51 0.44
C ALA A 294 -1.78 5.27 -0.16
N ILE A 295 -0.45 5.30 -0.31
CA ILE A 295 0.34 4.17 -0.84
C ILE A 295 0.36 3.01 0.15
N GLU A 296 0.58 3.28 1.44
CA GLU A 296 0.63 2.25 2.49
C GLU A 296 -0.71 1.50 2.59
N ARG A 297 -1.84 2.23 2.64
CA ARG A 297 -3.17 1.60 2.63
C ARG A 297 -3.40 0.70 1.42
N ALA A 298 -2.98 1.14 0.23
CA ALA A 298 -3.12 0.34 -0.97
C ALA A 298 -2.20 -0.90 -0.98
N SER A 299 -1.03 -0.84 -0.32
CA SER A 299 -0.10 -1.96 -0.16
C SER A 299 -0.61 -2.98 0.85
N ASP A 300 -1.08 -2.54 2.02
CA ASP A 300 -1.61 -3.42 3.08
C ASP A 300 -2.78 -4.26 2.58
N VAL A 301 -3.67 -3.67 1.77
CA VAL A 301 -4.79 -4.40 1.16
C VAL A 301 -4.27 -5.43 0.17
N HIS A 302 -3.26 -5.11 -0.62
CA HIS A 302 -2.65 -6.07 -1.55
C HIS A 302 -2.04 -7.26 -0.81
N ASP A 303 -1.25 -7.01 0.24
CA ASP A 303 -0.61 -8.06 1.03
C ASP A 303 -1.64 -8.96 1.71
N ARG A 304 -2.72 -8.38 2.26
CA ARG A 304 -3.80 -9.13 2.88
C ARG A 304 -4.58 -9.98 1.87
N LEU A 305 -4.84 -9.45 0.67
CA LEU A 305 -5.47 -10.20 -0.42
C LEU A 305 -4.56 -11.33 -0.93
N ALA A 306 -3.25 -11.08 -1.06
CA ALA A 306 -2.27 -12.10 -1.45
C ALA A 306 -2.17 -13.21 -0.40
N GLU A 307 -2.20 -12.87 0.89
CA GLU A 307 -2.19 -13.84 1.98
C GLU A 307 -3.44 -14.74 1.97
N LEU A 308 -4.61 -14.20 1.61
CA LEU A 308 -5.83 -14.99 1.41
C LEU A 308 -5.64 -16.04 0.31
N VAL A 309 -5.00 -15.69 -0.80
CA VAL A 309 -4.69 -16.64 -1.87
C VAL A 309 -3.76 -17.74 -1.38
N LEU A 310 -2.70 -17.37 -0.66
CA LEU A 310 -1.70 -18.34 -0.16
C LEU A 310 -2.26 -19.30 0.89
N ARG A 311 -3.22 -18.85 1.71
CA ARG A 311 -3.91 -19.70 2.70
C ARG A 311 -5.02 -20.58 2.10
N GLY A 312 -5.30 -20.45 0.81
CA GLY A 312 -6.39 -21.18 0.14
C GLY A 312 -7.78 -20.61 0.44
N GLY A 313 -7.86 -19.32 0.76
CA GLY A 313 -9.13 -18.60 0.96
C GLY A 313 -10.04 -18.66 -0.26
N GLY A 314 -11.34 -18.61 -0.01
CA GLY A 314 -12.37 -18.53 -1.03
C GLY A 314 -12.69 -17.11 -1.47
N VAL A 315 -13.54 -17.02 -2.50
CA VAL A 315 -14.05 -15.75 -3.02
C VAL A 315 -14.77 -14.93 -1.94
N HIS A 316 -15.48 -15.60 -1.03
CA HIS A 316 -16.15 -14.94 0.10
C HIS A 316 -15.17 -14.31 1.10
N ASP A 317 -13.97 -14.89 1.28
CA ASP A 317 -12.96 -14.32 2.17
C ASP A 317 -12.39 -13.02 1.59
N VAL A 318 -12.19 -12.97 0.27
CA VAL A 318 -11.80 -11.74 -0.44
C VAL A 318 -12.87 -10.67 -0.30
N ALA A 319 -14.14 -11.02 -0.57
CA ALA A 319 -15.25 -10.09 -0.43
C ALA A 319 -15.37 -9.52 1.00
N ALA A 320 -15.21 -10.38 2.01
CA ALA A 320 -15.22 -9.97 3.42
C ALA A 320 -14.04 -9.06 3.79
N ALA A 321 -12.83 -9.35 3.32
CA ALA A 321 -11.65 -8.53 3.59
C ALA A 321 -11.78 -7.13 2.97
N VAL A 322 -12.31 -7.04 1.75
CA VAL A 322 -12.51 -5.77 1.05
C VAL A 322 -13.66 -4.99 1.68
N SER A 323 -14.72 -5.66 2.12
CA SER A 323 -15.82 -5.03 2.86
C SER A 323 -15.34 -4.30 4.12
N GLN A 324 -14.37 -4.89 4.85
CA GLN A 324 -13.75 -4.26 6.03
C GLN A 324 -12.97 -2.99 5.67
N VAL A 325 -12.31 -2.97 4.51
CA VAL A 325 -11.47 -1.85 4.06
C VAL A 325 -12.34 -0.71 3.53
N LEU A 326 -13.30 -1.03 2.67
CA LEU A 326 -14.17 -0.04 2.01
C LEU A 326 -15.34 0.42 2.88
N SER A 327 -15.45 -0.08 4.13
CA SER A 327 -16.55 0.24 5.04
C SER A 327 -17.95 0.08 4.40
N GLY A 328 -18.12 -0.99 3.62
CA GLY A 328 -19.34 -1.29 2.87
C GLY A 328 -19.48 -2.78 2.58
N THR A 329 -20.61 -3.20 2.04
CA THR A 329 -20.87 -4.61 1.75
C THR A 329 -20.42 -4.95 0.34
N VAL A 330 -19.37 -5.77 0.22
CA VAL A 330 -18.89 -6.33 -1.05
C VAL A 330 -19.34 -7.77 -1.17
N GLU A 331 -19.95 -8.11 -2.30
CA GLU A 331 -20.41 -9.47 -2.60
C GLU A 331 -19.92 -9.91 -3.97
N PHE A 332 -19.58 -11.20 -4.09
CA PHE A 332 -19.35 -11.81 -5.38
C PHE A 332 -20.68 -12.29 -5.97
N THR A 333 -20.92 -11.93 -7.22
CA THR A 333 -22.08 -12.36 -8.00
C THR A 333 -21.60 -13.09 -9.25
N GLU A 334 -22.18 -14.25 -9.56
CA GLU A 334 -21.89 -14.97 -10.79
C GLU A 334 -22.29 -14.15 -12.03
N ALA A 335 -21.62 -14.40 -13.16
CA ALA A 335 -21.82 -13.63 -14.39
C ALA A 335 -23.29 -13.63 -14.89
N THR A 336 -24.04 -14.69 -14.62
CA THR A 336 -25.46 -14.84 -15.00
C THR A 336 -26.42 -14.04 -14.13
N ALA A 337 -26.03 -13.75 -12.88
CA ALA A 337 -26.86 -13.04 -11.90
C ALA A 337 -26.51 -11.54 -11.82
N ALA A 338 -25.37 -11.13 -12.37
CA ALA A 338 -24.91 -9.76 -12.34
C ALA A 338 -25.56 -8.89 -13.44
N PRO A 339 -25.65 -7.56 -13.27
CA PRO A 339 -26.25 -6.67 -14.26
C PRO A 339 -25.40 -6.63 -15.55
N ALA A 340 -25.91 -7.18 -16.64
CA ALA A 340 -25.13 -7.41 -17.87
C ALA A 340 -24.49 -6.12 -18.45
N GLY A 341 -25.21 -5.00 -18.48
CA GLY A 341 -24.72 -3.73 -19.03
C GLY A 341 -23.50 -3.18 -18.27
N PRO A 342 -23.62 -2.87 -16.96
CA PRO A 342 -22.51 -2.43 -16.13
C PRO A 342 -21.34 -3.41 -16.08
N LEU A 343 -21.63 -4.72 -16.11
CA LEU A 343 -20.60 -5.74 -16.07
C LEU A 343 -19.75 -5.76 -17.34
N GLU A 344 -20.38 -5.68 -18.52
CA GLU A 344 -19.65 -5.55 -19.78
C GLU A 344 -18.88 -4.23 -19.88
N ALA A 345 -19.44 -3.13 -19.38
CA ALA A 345 -18.72 -1.85 -19.30
C ALA A 345 -17.45 -1.97 -18.44
N SER A 346 -17.57 -2.54 -17.24
CA SER A 346 -16.42 -2.78 -16.36
C SER A 346 -15.38 -3.70 -17.00
N ARG A 347 -15.82 -4.73 -17.73
CA ARG A 347 -14.92 -5.63 -18.47
C ARG A 347 -14.19 -4.90 -19.60
N ALA A 348 -14.89 -4.08 -20.39
CA ALA A 348 -14.33 -3.39 -21.54
C ALA A 348 -13.37 -2.28 -21.12
N GLU A 349 -13.70 -1.55 -20.05
CA GLU A 349 -12.90 -0.45 -19.54
C GLU A 349 -11.76 -0.92 -18.63
N GLY A 350 -11.87 -2.11 -18.03
CA GLY A 350 -10.89 -2.65 -17.08
C GLY A 350 -10.93 -1.98 -15.70
N HIS A 351 -12.02 -1.27 -15.40
CA HIS A 351 -12.21 -0.49 -14.18
C HIS A 351 -13.55 -0.78 -13.52
N ALA A 352 -13.69 -0.46 -12.23
CA ALA A 352 -14.98 -0.56 -11.56
C ALA A 352 -15.93 0.52 -12.09
N VAL A 353 -17.16 0.13 -12.42
CA VAL A 353 -18.18 1.01 -13.01
C VAL A 353 -19.32 1.21 -12.01
N ARG A 354 -19.80 2.45 -11.91
CA ARG A 354 -20.93 2.80 -11.07
C ARG A 354 -22.26 2.39 -11.72
N HIS A 355 -23.13 1.78 -10.93
CA HIS A 355 -24.50 1.44 -11.31
C HIS A 355 -25.49 1.82 -10.20
N GLY A 356 -26.17 2.95 -10.35
CA GLY A 356 -27.02 3.52 -9.29
C GLY A 356 -26.17 3.97 -8.10
N ASP A 357 -26.41 3.35 -6.94
CA ASP A 357 -25.64 3.54 -5.72
C ASP A 357 -24.59 2.43 -5.49
N ASP A 358 -24.45 1.50 -6.44
CA ASP A 358 -23.52 0.38 -6.33
C ASP A 358 -22.32 0.55 -7.27
N TRP A 359 -21.22 -0.12 -6.95
CA TRP A 359 -20.03 -0.23 -7.80
C TRP A 359 -19.76 -1.66 -8.19
N ILE A 360 -19.48 -1.88 -9.47
CA ILE A 360 -19.34 -3.21 -10.06
C ILE A 360 -17.96 -3.32 -10.68
N ALA A 361 -17.17 -4.29 -10.23
CA ALA A 361 -15.88 -4.64 -10.82
C ALA A 361 -15.96 -6.05 -11.44
N ALA A 362 -15.69 -6.14 -12.75
CA ALA A 362 -15.72 -7.39 -13.48
C ALA A 362 -14.61 -8.35 -13.02
N VAL A 363 -14.99 -9.60 -12.72
CA VAL A 363 -14.06 -10.69 -12.41
C VAL A 363 -13.85 -11.49 -13.69
N THR A 364 -12.68 -11.35 -14.30
CA THR A 364 -12.35 -11.97 -15.59
C THR A 364 -11.03 -12.72 -15.56
N ALA A 365 -10.95 -13.84 -16.29
CA ALA A 365 -9.71 -14.61 -16.46
C ALA A 365 -9.55 -15.02 -17.92
N GLY A 366 -8.41 -14.67 -18.55
CA GLY A 366 -8.15 -15.03 -19.95
C GLY A 366 -9.17 -14.50 -20.96
N GLY A 367 -9.87 -13.40 -20.64
CA GLY A 367 -10.94 -12.82 -21.46
C GLY A 367 -12.34 -13.40 -21.19
N GLU A 368 -12.45 -14.49 -20.42
CA GLU A 368 -13.71 -15.07 -19.95
C GLU A 368 -14.23 -14.31 -18.73
N LEU A 369 -15.54 -14.07 -18.70
CA LEU A 369 -16.24 -13.42 -17.60
C LEU A 369 -16.69 -14.46 -16.58
N LEU A 370 -16.10 -14.42 -15.38
CA LEU A 370 -16.40 -15.38 -14.31
C LEU A 370 -17.47 -14.84 -13.35
N GLY A 371 -17.59 -13.52 -13.22
CA GLY A 371 -18.57 -12.88 -12.36
C GLY A 371 -18.24 -11.40 -12.11
N ALA A 372 -18.71 -10.88 -10.99
CA ALA A 372 -18.50 -9.52 -10.56
C ALA A 372 -18.33 -9.41 -9.05
N LEU A 373 -17.49 -8.49 -8.59
CA LEU A 373 -17.57 -7.96 -7.22
C LEU A 373 -18.46 -6.73 -7.23
N VAL A 374 -19.46 -6.71 -6.35
CA VAL A 374 -20.43 -5.63 -6.22
C VAL A 374 -20.33 -5.01 -4.84
N LEU A 375 -19.94 -3.75 -4.76
CA LEU A 375 -20.00 -2.93 -3.55
C LEU A 375 -21.36 -2.22 -3.49
N ARG A 376 -22.12 -2.46 -2.42
CA ARG A 376 -23.48 -1.94 -2.27
C ARG A 376 -23.54 -0.61 -1.52
N GLY A 377 -24.42 0.29 -1.97
CA GLY A 377 -24.83 1.48 -1.21
C GLY A 377 -23.73 2.54 -1.02
N HIS A 378 -22.85 2.68 -1.99
CA HIS A 378 -21.73 3.63 -2.01
C HIS A 378 -21.82 4.59 -3.22
N PRO A 379 -22.48 5.76 -3.09
CA PRO A 379 -22.76 6.65 -4.23
C PRO A 379 -21.52 7.38 -4.76
N GLY A 380 -20.44 7.43 -3.98
CA GLY A 380 -19.16 8.01 -4.37
C GLY A 380 -18.01 7.19 -3.78
N LEU A 381 -17.11 6.71 -4.64
CA LEU A 381 -15.93 5.94 -4.26
C LEU A 381 -14.70 6.74 -4.66
N ASP A 382 -13.76 6.91 -3.74
CA ASP A 382 -12.52 7.62 -4.07
C ASP A 382 -11.64 6.77 -5.03
N PRO A 383 -10.67 7.36 -5.74
CA PRO A 383 -9.84 6.61 -6.68
C PRO A 383 -8.98 5.50 -6.04
N VAL A 384 -8.67 5.60 -4.75
CA VAL A 384 -7.90 4.57 -4.00
C VAL A 384 -8.80 3.38 -3.68
N ASP A 385 -10.02 3.64 -3.25
CA ASP A 385 -11.05 2.66 -2.92
C ASP A 385 -11.57 1.96 -4.19
N GLN A 386 -11.72 2.69 -5.28
CA GLN A 386 -12.02 2.12 -6.60
C GLN A 386 -10.93 1.13 -7.04
N ARG A 387 -9.66 1.53 -6.96
CA ARG A 387 -8.53 0.64 -7.25
C ARG A 387 -8.46 -0.57 -6.31
N THR A 388 -8.92 -0.41 -5.07
CA THR A 388 -9.00 -1.50 -4.10
C THR A 388 -10.02 -2.55 -4.52
N LEU A 389 -11.22 -2.12 -4.96
CA LEU A 389 -12.24 -3.02 -5.51
C LEU A 389 -11.76 -3.71 -6.80
N GLU A 390 -11.08 -2.97 -7.69
CA GLU A 390 -10.50 -3.52 -8.93
C GLU A 390 -9.43 -4.58 -8.66
N ARG A 391 -8.51 -4.32 -7.71
CA ARG A 391 -7.49 -5.30 -7.29
C ARG A 391 -8.13 -6.54 -6.67
N ALA A 392 -9.17 -6.37 -5.86
CA ALA A 392 -9.92 -7.49 -5.32
C ALA A 392 -10.58 -8.34 -6.40
N ALA A 393 -11.11 -7.71 -7.46
CA ALA A 393 -11.69 -8.43 -8.59
C ALA A 393 -10.60 -9.26 -9.32
N MET A 394 -9.42 -8.69 -9.53
CA MET A 394 -8.27 -9.40 -10.11
C MET A 394 -7.81 -10.60 -9.25
N VAL A 395 -7.72 -10.42 -7.93
CA VAL A 395 -7.38 -11.52 -7.00
C VAL A 395 -8.46 -12.61 -7.03
N THR A 396 -9.73 -12.21 -7.09
CA THR A 396 -10.86 -13.14 -7.23
C THR A 396 -10.78 -13.94 -8.53
N SER A 397 -10.38 -13.31 -9.64
CA SER A 397 -10.14 -14.00 -10.90
C SER A 397 -9.07 -15.08 -10.77
N LEU A 398 -7.96 -14.77 -10.10
CA LEU A 398 -6.87 -15.73 -9.88
C LEU A 398 -7.34 -16.91 -9.02
N LEU A 399 -8.11 -16.66 -7.96
CA LEU A 399 -8.68 -17.72 -7.12
C LEU A 399 -9.61 -18.64 -7.89
N LEU A 400 -10.51 -18.08 -8.70
CA LEU A 400 -11.45 -18.87 -9.51
C LEU A 400 -10.72 -19.66 -10.60
N LEU A 401 -9.72 -19.07 -11.26
CA LEU A 401 -8.90 -19.75 -12.24
C LEU A 401 -8.11 -20.90 -11.61
N ALA A 402 -7.46 -20.67 -10.47
CA ALA A 402 -6.71 -21.70 -9.74
C ALA A 402 -7.61 -22.86 -9.32
N ARG A 403 -8.83 -22.57 -8.80
CA ARG A 403 -9.82 -23.61 -8.44
C ARG A 403 -10.26 -24.41 -9.65
N ARG A 404 -10.55 -23.75 -10.78
CA ARG A 404 -10.93 -24.42 -12.02
C ARG A 404 -9.80 -25.31 -12.54
N SER A 405 -8.57 -24.81 -12.59
CA SER A 405 -7.41 -25.60 -13.03
C SER A 405 -7.13 -26.79 -12.10
N ALA A 406 -7.31 -26.62 -10.79
CA ALA A 406 -7.20 -27.71 -9.82
C ALA A 406 -8.27 -28.80 -10.05
N ALA A 407 -9.53 -28.40 -10.24
CA ALA A 407 -10.62 -29.33 -10.54
C ALA A 407 -10.41 -30.08 -11.88
N GLU A 408 -9.96 -29.37 -12.92
CA GLU A 408 -9.63 -29.98 -14.23
C GLU A 408 -8.44 -30.95 -14.12
N ALA A 409 -7.42 -30.60 -13.32
CA ALA A 409 -6.28 -31.48 -13.06
C ALA A 409 -6.67 -32.72 -12.26
N GLU A 410 -7.48 -32.56 -11.21
CA GLU A 410 -8.03 -33.69 -10.44
C GLU A 410 -8.81 -34.63 -11.36
N GLN A 411 -9.69 -34.09 -12.20
CA GLN A 411 -10.49 -34.88 -13.11
C GLN A 411 -9.63 -35.64 -14.14
N ARG A 412 -8.52 -35.04 -14.59
CA ARG A 412 -7.53 -35.72 -15.43
C ARG A 412 -6.90 -36.91 -14.71
N VAL A 413 -6.49 -36.73 -13.45
CA VAL A 413 -5.92 -37.81 -12.62
C VAL A 413 -6.95 -38.94 -12.35
N ARG A 414 -8.23 -38.60 -12.17
CA ARG A 414 -9.32 -39.59 -12.09
C ARG A 414 -9.50 -40.36 -13.40
N GLY A 415 -9.42 -39.69 -14.54
CA GLY A 415 -9.47 -40.30 -15.86
C GLY A 415 -8.32 -41.28 -16.07
N GLU A 416 -7.09 -40.89 -15.74
CA GLU A 416 -5.91 -41.75 -15.81
C GLU A 416 -6.03 -43.00 -14.93
N LEU A 417 -6.65 -42.90 -13.73
CA LEU A 417 -6.93 -44.08 -12.90
C LEU A 417 -7.91 -45.03 -13.59
N LEU A 418 -8.95 -44.51 -14.24
CA LEU A 418 -9.89 -45.35 -14.99
C LEU A 418 -9.21 -45.98 -16.21
N ASP A 419 -8.41 -45.23 -16.96
CA ASP A 419 -7.65 -45.77 -18.08
C ASP A 419 -6.67 -46.87 -17.62
N ASP A 420 -5.98 -46.69 -16.48
CA ASP A 420 -5.14 -47.72 -15.88
C ASP A 420 -5.94 -49.01 -15.56
N LEU A 421 -7.16 -48.89 -15.03
CA LEU A 421 -8.04 -50.03 -14.78
C LEU A 421 -8.49 -50.73 -16.08
N LEU A 422 -8.68 -49.97 -17.16
CA LEU A 422 -9.12 -50.51 -18.45
C LEU A 422 -7.98 -51.15 -19.26
N ASP A 423 -6.76 -50.67 -19.12
CA ASP A 423 -5.61 -51.09 -19.92
C ASP A 423 -4.71 -52.12 -19.24
N ALA A 424 -4.51 -52.02 -17.92
CA ALA A 424 -3.43 -52.72 -17.25
C ALA A 424 -3.92 -53.83 -16.30
N ARG A 425 -3.80 -55.08 -16.79
CA ARG A 425 -4.26 -56.31 -16.09
C ARG A 425 -3.43 -56.69 -14.85
N ASP A 426 -2.20 -56.21 -14.74
CA ASP A 426 -1.23 -56.65 -13.72
C ASP A 426 -0.80 -55.54 -12.73
N ARG A 427 -1.65 -54.51 -12.53
CA ARG A 427 -1.34 -53.43 -11.57
C ARG A 427 -1.47 -53.93 -10.13
N ASP A 428 -0.57 -53.47 -9.25
CA ASP A 428 -0.62 -53.80 -7.83
C ASP A 428 -1.94 -53.30 -7.19
N PRO A 429 -2.78 -54.21 -6.66
CA PRO A 429 -4.04 -53.88 -6.00
C PRO A 429 -3.91 -52.83 -4.89
N ARG A 430 -2.78 -52.80 -4.17
CA ARG A 430 -2.58 -51.83 -3.07
C ARG A 430 -2.40 -50.41 -3.60
N LEU A 431 -1.64 -50.25 -4.68
CA LEU A 431 -1.42 -48.94 -5.32
C LEU A 431 -2.72 -48.39 -5.92
N LEU A 432 -3.57 -49.26 -6.49
CA LEU A 432 -4.89 -48.87 -6.99
C LEU A 432 -5.80 -48.39 -5.86
N ARG A 433 -5.88 -49.12 -4.73
CA ARG A 433 -6.66 -48.67 -3.55
C ARG A 433 -6.17 -47.34 -3.03
N ASP A 434 -4.86 -47.18 -2.81
CA ASP A 434 -4.28 -45.92 -2.31
C ASP A 434 -4.55 -44.72 -3.23
N ARG A 435 -4.57 -44.92 -4.55
CA ARG A 435 -4.95 -43.88 -5.52
C ARG A 435 -6.45 -43.59 -5.48
N ALA A 436 -7.28 -44.63 -5.46
CA ALA A 436 -8.73 -44.49 -5.44
C ALA A 436 -9.22 -43.78 -4.16
N THR A 437 -8.67 -44.13 -2.98
CA THR A 437 -9.00 -43.49 -1.70
C THR A 437 -8.65 -41.99 -1.72
N ARG A 438 -7.50 -41.61 -2.30
CA ARG A 438 -7.11 -40.19 -2.46
C ARG A 438 -8.03 -39.41 -3.39
N LEU A 439 -8.68 -40.11 -4.32
CA LEU A 439 -9.65 -39.54 -5.25
C LEU A 439 -11.09 -39.80 -4.79
N HIS A 440 -11.34 -40.21 -3.55
CA HIS A 440 -12.70 -40.47 -3.07
C HIS A 440 -13.53 -41.42 -3.97
N ALA A 441 -12.86 -42.37 -4.62
CA ALA A 441 -13.48 -43.46 -5.35
C ALA A 441 -13.28 -44.74 -4.53
N ASP A 442 -14.37 -45.47 -4.29
CA ASP A 442 -14.31 -46.80 -3.66
C ASP A 442 -14.18 -47.83 -4.78
N LEU A 443 -13.13 -48.65 -4.81
CA LEU A 443 -12.99 -49.73 -5.81
C LEU A 443 -13.48 -51.08 -5.29
N ASP A 444 -13.80 -51.18 -4.01
CA ASP A 444 -14.26 -52.42 -3.38
C ASP A 444 -15.80 -52.55 -3.49
N ALA A 445 -16.51 -51.42 -3.67
CA ALA A 445 -17.94 -51.42 -3.97
C ALA A 445 -18.28 -52.10 -5.31
N THR A 446 -19.56 -52.46 -5.49
CA THR A 446 -20.07 -52.94 -6.78
C THR A 446 -20.28 -51.77 -7.72
N HIS A 447 -19.73 -51.84 -8.92
CA HIS A 447 -19.79 -50.82 -9.96
C HIS A 447 -20.42 -51.36 -11.24
N VAL A 448 -20.82 -50.44 -12.11
CA VAL A 448 -21.17 -50.71 -13.50
C VAL A 448 -20.29 -49.84 -14.39
N VAL A 449 -19.73 -50.44 -15.44
CA VAL A 449 -19.03 -49.70 -16.49
C VAL A 449 -20.04 -49.29 -17.55
N LEU A 450 -20.04 -48.00 -17.89
CA LEU A 450 -20.94 -47.40 -18.85
C LEU A 450 -20.13 -46.84 -20.02
N ALA A 451 -20.54 -47.16 -21.25
CA ALA A 451 -20.01 -46.55 -22.46
C ALA A 451 -21.06 -45.58 -23.03
N ALA A 452 -20.75 -44.29 -23.05
CA ALA A 452 -21.65 -43.23 -23.50
C ALA A 452 -21.15 -42.57 -24.79
N ARG A 453 -22.07 -42.30 -25.73
CA ARG A 453 -21.75 -41.62 -26.99
C ARG A 453 -22.91 -40.76 -27.47
N LEU A 454 -22.57 -39.62 -28.09
CA LEU A 454 -23.53 -38.75 -28.76
C LEU A 454 -23.99 -39.39 -30.06
N ASP A 455 -25.27 -39.20 -30.39
CA ASP A 455 -25.87 -39.80 -31.58
C ASP A 455 -25.92 -38.84 -32.78
N ALA A 456 -25.77 -37.52 -32.61
CA ALA A 456 -25.87 -36.62 -33.75
C ALA A 456 -24.65 -36.70 -34.68
N PRO A 457 -24.86 -36.67 -36.00
CA PRO A 457 -23.77 -36.50 -36.95
C PRO A 457 -23.22 -35.07 -36.82
N ALA A 458 -21.94 -34.95 -36.50
CA ALA A 458 -21.27 -33.66 -36.54
C ALA A 458 -21.12 -33.19 -38.00
N ALA A 459 -21.47 -31.93 -38.27
CA ALA A 459 -21.35 -31.36 -39.62
C ALA A 459 -19.89 -31.13 -40.03
N ASP A 460 -19.00 -30.93 -39.05
CA ASP A 460 -17.56 -30.75 -39.22
C ASP A 460 -16.78 -31.29 -38.00
N ALA A 461 -15.46 -31.39 -38.14
CA ALA A 461 -14.58 -31.94 -37.10
C ALA A 461 -14.50 -31.05 -35.84
N ASP A 462 -14.69 -29.73 -35.97
CA ASP A 462 -14.61 -28.80 -34.85
C ASP A 462 -15.85 -28.89 -33.95
N GLN A 463 -17.03 -29.02 -34.56
CA GLN A 463 -18.29 -29.30 -33.88
C GLN A 463 -18.25 -30.67 -33.20
N GLU A 464 -17.67 -31.68 -33.85
CA GLU A 464 -17.51 -33.01 -33.23
C GLU A 464 -16.62 -32.93 -31.97
N ALA A 465 -15.47 -32.24 -32.08
CA ALA A 465 -14.58 -32.04 -30.94
C ALA A 465 -15.24 -31.24 -29.82
N ALA A 466 -16.02 -30.21 -30.14
CA ALA A 466 -16.77 -29.42 -29.17
C ALA A 466 -17.87 -30.24 -28.47
N ALA A 467 -18.60 -31.08 -29.22
CA ALA A 467 -19.62 -31.96 -28.68
C ALA A 467 -19.02 -33.02 -27.74
N ARG A 468 -17.89 -33.64 -28.13
CA ARG A 468 -17.13 -34.56 -27.28
C ARG A 468 -16.65 -33.91 -25.99
N ARG A 469 -16.15 -32.66 -26.04
CA ARG A 469 -15.75 -31.90 -24.83
C ARG A 469 -16.95 -31.65 -23.90
N ARG A 470 -18.13 -31.32 -24.44
CA ARG A 470 -19.36 -31.15 -23.66
C ARG A 470 -19.79 -32.46 -22.98
N LEU A 471 -19.80 -33.56 -23.72
CA LEU A 471 -20.12 -34.89 -23.17
C LEU A 471 -19.14 -35.28 -22.06
N TRP A 472 -17.83 -35.12 -22.29
CA TRP A 472 -16.80 -35.45 -21.31
C TRP A 472 -16.96 -34.62 -20.03
N SER A 473 -17.24 -33.32 -20.14
CA SER A 473 -17.49 -32.44 -18.99
C SER A 473 -18.70 -32.89 -18.17
N ALA A 474 -19.83 -33.17 -18.85
CA ALA A 474 -21.06 -33.64 -18.19
C ALA A 474 -20.86 -35.01 -17.51
N ALA A 475 -20.20 -35.95 -18.19
CA ALA A 475 -19.90 -37.28 -17.65
C ALA A 475 -18.93 -37.22 -16.46
N SER A 476 -17.90 -36.38 -16.56
CA SER A 476 -16.95 -36.12 -15.48
C SER A 476 -17.64 -35.59 -14.22
N HIS A 477 -18.52 -34.61 -14.38
CA HIS A 477 -19.31 -34.05 -13.29
C HIS A 477 -20.25 -35.09 -12.66
N LEU A 478 -20.95 -35.87 -13.48
CA LEU A 478 -21.83 -36.94 -13.01
C LEU A 478 -21.05 -38.02 -12.24
N ALA A 479 -19.87 -38.42 -12.73
CA ALA A 479 -19.02 -39.38 -12.04
C ALA A 479 -18.54 -38.83 -10.69
N ALA A 480 -18.04 -37.60 -10.64
CA ALA A 480 -17.57 -36.99 -9.39
C ALA A 480 -18.67 -36.90 -8.33
N THR A 481 -19.89 -36.49 -8.71
CA THR A 481 -21.04 -36.39 -7.78
C THR A 481 -21.56 -37.75 -7.29
N ARG A 482 -21.25 -38.82 -8.01
CA ARG A 482 -21.63 -40.21 -7.68
C ARG A 482 -20.47 -41.03 -7.12
N GLN A 483 -19.35 -40.40 -6.74
CA GLN A 483 -18.12 -41.09 -6.28
C GLN A 483 -17.55 -42.08 -7.30
N GLY A 484 -17.84 -41.89 -8.59
CA GLY A 484 -17.38 -42.71 -9.70
C GLY A 484 -16.17 -42.09 -10.44
N LEU A 485 -15.75 -42.76 -11.52
CA LEU A 485 -14.67 -42.31 -12.42
C LEU A 485 -15.21 -42.08 -13.83
N ALA A 486 -14.56 -41.22 -14.61
CA ALA A 486 -14.88 -41.00 -16.03
C ALA A 486 -13.62 -40.73 -16.85
N ALA A 487 -13.55 -41.25 -18.07
CA ALA A 487 -12.45 -41.06 -19.00
C ALA A 487 -12.97 -40.92 -20.45
N ALA A 488 -12.25 -40.18 -21.29
CA ALA A 488 -12.58 -40.03 -22.70
C ALA A 488 -11.96 -41.19 -23.50
N ARG A 489 -12.78 -41.98 -24.22
CA ARG A 489 -12.30 -43.18 -24.90
C ARG A 489 -13.14 -43.53 -26.13
N ASP A 490 -12.49 -44.00 -27.19
CA ASP A 490 -13.10 -44.45 -28.46
C ASP A 490 -14.11 -43.47 -29.09
N GLY A 491 -13.83 -42.17 -29.02
CA GLY A 491 -14.72 -41.13 -29.55
C GLY A 491 -16.00 -40.90 -28.72
N GLY A 492 -16.10 -41.53 -27.55
CA GLY A 492 -17.15 -41.31 -26.54
C GLY A 492 -16.54 -41.09 -25.16
N THR A 493 -17.33 -41.35 -24.12
CA THR A 493 -16.88 -41.29 -22.71
C THR A 493 -17.23 -42.59 -22.01
N VAL A 494 -16.30 -43.10 -21.21
CA VAL A 494 -16.53 -44.24 -20.31
C VAL A 494 -16.73 -43.72 -18.89
N LEU A 495 -17.70 -44.28 -18.17
CA LEU A 495 -17.93 -44.00 -16.76
C LEU A 495 -17.88 -45.30 -15.96
N LEU A 496 -17.35 -45.21 -14.75
CA LEU A 496 -17.43 -46.26 -13.73
C LEU A 496 -18.24 -45.70 -12.57
N LEU A 497 -19.47 -46.18 -12.38
CA LEU A 497 -20.37 -45.66 -11.36
C LEU A 497 -20.74 -46.76 -10.34
N PRO A 498 -20.78 -46.45 -9.04
CA PRO A 498 -21.21 -47.41 -8.03
C PRO A 498 -22.70 -47.74 -8.19
N LEU A 499 -23.03 -49.03 -8.09
CA LEU A 499 -24.38 -49.55 -8.19
C LEU A 499 -25.06 -49.52 -6.82
N GLN A 500 -26.17 -48.80 -6.72
CA GLN A 500 -26.92 -48.69 -5.47
C GLN A 500 -27.76 -49.96 -5.23
N PRO A 501 -27.95 -50.38 -3.96
CA PRO A 501 -28.79 -51.52 -3.63
C PRO A 501 -30.20 -51.39 -4.22
N GLY A 502 -30.67 -52.42 -4.91
CA GLY A 502 -32.01 -52.43 -5.53
C GLY A 502 -32.11 -51.71 -6.88
N THR A 503 -31.01 -51.20 -7.45
CA THR A 503 -30.95 -50.69 -8.82
C THR A 503 -30.27 -51.69 -9.76
N THR A 504 -30.81 -51.85 -10.97
CA THR A 504 -30.21 -52.70 -12.01
C THR A 504 -29.20 -51.92 -12.85
N ALA A 505 -28.32 -52.63 -13.57
CA ALA A 505 -27.41 -52.00 -14.53
C ALA A 505 -28.18 -51.26 -15.64
N THR A 506 -29.31 -51.83 -16.09
CA THR A 506 -30.25 -51.19 -17.02
C THR A 506 -30.79 -49.87 -16.48
N ASP A 507 -31.27 -49.84 -15.24
CA ASP A 507 -31.81 -48.61 -14.64
C ASP A 507 -30.75 -47.50 -14.59
N LEU A 508 -29.52 -47.87 -14.24
CA LEU A 508 -28.39 -46.96 -14.18
C LEU A 508 -28.01 -46.44 -15.58
N ALA A 509 -28.02 -47.31 -16.60
CA ALA A 509 -27.76 -46.94 -17.99
C ALA A 509 -28.78 -45.91 -18.49
N ARG A 510 -30.08 -46.19 -18.32
CA ARG A 510 -31.17 -45.28 -18.76
C ARG A 510 -31.13 -43.94 -18.07
N ARG A 511 -30.91 -43.94 -16.75
CA ARG A 511 -30.76 -42.69 -15.97
C ARG A 511 -29.55 -41.89 -16.44
N THR A 512 -28.44 -42.56 -16.74
CA THR A 512 -27.22 -41.90 -17.23
C THR A 512 -27.43 -41.31 -18.63
N ALA A 513 -28.05 -42.07 -19.55
CA ALA A 513 -28.41 -41.58 -20.89
C ALA A 513 -29.28 -40.33 -20.80
N HIS A 514 -30.33 -40.37 -19.98
CA HIS A 514 -31.21 -39.22 -19.77
C HIS A 514 -30.46 -38.03 -19.16
N HIS A 515 -29.68 -38.24 -18.10
CA HIS A 515 -28.95 -37.17 -17.43
C HIS A 515 -27.94 -36.50 -18.35
N LEU A 516 -27.09 -37.28 -19.02
CA LEU A 516 -26.11 -36.75 -19.97
C LEU A 516 -26.80 -36.05 -21.13
N GLY A 517 -27.87 -36.62 -21.68
CA GLY A 517 -28.63 -36.00 -22.76
C GLY A 517 -29.25 -34.65 -22.38
N THR A 518 -29.78 -34.54 -21.16
CA THR A 518 -30.27 -33.25 -20.65
C THR A 518 -29.14 -32.22 -20.48
N ALA A 519 -27.97 -32.64 -19.98
CA ALA A 519 -26.84 -31.76 -19.73
C ALA A 519 -26.19 -31.23 -21.02
N VAL A 520 -26.14 -32.05 -22.08
CA VAL A 520 -25.53 -31.65 -23.36
C VAL A 520 -26.54 -31.15 -24.41
N HIS A 521 -27.84 -31.23 -24.10
CA HIS A 521 -28.98 -30.90 -24.97
C HIS A 521 -28.99 -31.70 -26.28
N GLU A 522 -28.65 -32.99 -26.21
CA GLU A 522 -28.54 -33.89 -27.35
C GLU A 522 -28.84 -35.34 -26.94
N ALA A 523 -29.19 -36.21 -27.88
CA ALA A 523 -29.39 -37.63 -27.57
C ALA A 523 -28.04 -38.30 -27.25
N VAL A 524 -27.97 -38.94 -26.09
CA VAL A 524 -26.81 -39.72 -25.63
C VAL A 524 -27.25 -41.17 -25.43
N THR A 525 -26.66 -42.08 -26.19
CA THR A 525 -26.86 -43.51 -26.00
C THR A 525 -25.85 -44.05 -24.99
N VAL A 526 -26.28 -44.93 -24.09
CA VAL A 526 -25.42 -45.52 -23.04
C VAL A 526 -25.57 -47.04 -22.98
N GLY A 527 -24.47 -47.75 -23.23
CA GLY A 527 -24.40 -49.19 -22.96
C GLY A 527 -23.80 -49.46 -21.58
N ALA A 528 -24.30 -50.47 -20.88
CA ALA A 528 -23.84 -50.87 -19.55
C ALA A 528 -23.33 -52.32 -19.51
N SER A 529 -22.32 -52.54 -18.67
CA SER A 529 -21.85 -53.88 -18.32
C SER A 529 -22.72 -54.55 -17.25
N ALA A 530 -22.54 -55.86 -17.06
CA ALA A 530 -22.89 -56.49 -15.80
C ALA A 530 -22.19 -55.81 -14.59
N PRO A 531 -22.77 -55.89 -13.38
CA PRO A 531 -22.14 -55.38 -12.17
C PRO A 531 -20.79 -56.07 -11.89
N VAL A 532 -19.77 -55.28 -11.59
CA VAL A 532 -18.41 -55.73 -11.25
C VAL A 532 -18.05 -55.26 -9.84
N GLY A 533 -17.44 -56.12 -9.04
CA GLY A 533 -17.01 -55.79 -7.67
C GLY A 533 -15.53 -56.09 -7.46
N ASP A 534 -14.95 -55.52 -6.39
CA ASP A 534 -13.54 -55.69 -6.01
C ASP A 534 -12.58 -55.44 -7.19
N LEU A 535 -12.75 -54.29 -7.84
CA LEU A 535 -11.97 -53.86 -9.00
C LEU A 535 -10.49 -53.62 -8.67
N ALA A 536 -10.18 -53.41 -7.39
CA ALA A 536 -8.81 -53.34 -6.94
C ALA A 536 -8.13 -54.71 -6.95
N ALA A 537 -8.81 -55.80 -6.55
CA ALA A 537 -8.24 -57.14 -6.59
C ALA A 537 -8.28 -57.77 -7.99
N HIS A 538 -9.27 -57.41 -8.82
CA HIS A 538 -9.47 -57.97 -10.15
C HIS A 538 -9.61 -56.88 -11.23
N PRO A 539 -8.56 -56.09 -11.52
CA PRO A 539 -8.63 -54.98 -12.47
C PRO A 539 -8.94 -55.43 -13.90
N ASP A 540 -8.60 -56.67 -14.26
CA ASP A 540 -8.92 -57.29 -15.54
C ASP A 540 -10.43 -57.35 -15.85
N THR A 541 -11.26 -57.41 -14.80
CA THR A 541 -12.73 -57.39 -14.95
C THR A 541 -13.25 -56.04 -15.47
N ALA A 542 -12.54 -54.93 -15.21
CA ALA A 542 -12.92 -53.61 -15.72
C ALA A 542 -12.82 -53.55 -17.25
N ALA A 543 -11.75 -54.12 -17.83
CA ALA A 543 -11.55 -54.18 -19.27
C ALA A 543 -12.63 -55.04 -19.96
N ALA A 544 -12.97 -56.19 -19.37
CA ALA A 544 -14.04 -57.06 -19.87
C ALA A 544 -15.41 -56.36 -19.81
N ALA A 545 -15.70 -55.70 -18.69
CA ALA A 545 -16.93 -54.92 -18.48
C ALA A 545 -17.03 -53.76 -19.48
N TYR A 546 -15.94 -53.03 -19.74
CA TYR A 546 -15.94 -51.97 -20.76
C TYR A 546 -16.21 -52.49 -22.16
N ALA A 547 -15.60 -53.62 -22.53
CA ALA A 547 -15.84 -54.24 -23.83
C ALA A 547 -17.31 -54.67 -23.98
N GLU A 548 -17.95 -55.14 -22.91
CA GLU A 548 -19.37 -55.46 -22.86
C GLU A 548 -20.27 -54.22 -22.98
N ALA A 549 -20.01 -53.18 -22.19
CA ALA A 549 -20.72 -51.91 -22.25
C ALA A 549 -20.68 -51.29 -23.65
N ARG A 550 -19.51 -51.34 -24.32
CA ARG A 550 -19.36 -50.93 -25.73
C ARG A 550 -20.23 -51.75 -26.68
N ARG A 551 -20.30 -53.07 -26.51
CA ARG A 551 -21.14 -53.93 -27.36
C ARG A 551 -22.63 -53.62 -27.17
N CYS A 552 -23.08 -53.36 -25.93
CA CYS A 552 -24.44 -52.89 -25.66
C CYS A 552 -24.72 -51.53 -26.32
N LEU A 553 -23.79 -50.58 -26.24
CA LEU A 553 -23.89 -49.28 -26.89
C LEU A 553 -24.03 -49.41 -28.42
N GLU A 554 -23.19 -50.22 -29.05
CA GLU A 554 -23.27 -50.46 -30.50
C GLU A 554 -24.58 -51.18 -30.88
N ALA A 555 -25.04 -52.14 -30.07
CA ALA A 555 -26.30 -52.82 -30.29
C ALA A 555 -27.51 -51.87 -30.21
N LEU A 556 -27.55 -50.94 -29.25
CA LEU A 556 -28.60 -49.90 -29.18
C LEU A 556 -28.64 -49.08 -30.46
N ARG A 557 -27.48 -48.63 -30.95
CA ARG A 557 -27.40 -47.83 -32.17
C ARG A 557 -27.81 -48.60 -33.42
N LEU A 558 -27.39 -49.85 -33.56
CA LEU A 558 -27.78 -50.72 -34.69
C LEU A 558 -29.28 -51.04 -34.69
N LEU A 559 -29.90 -51.13 -33.52
CA LEU A 559 -31.34 -51.34 -33.35
C LEU A 559 -32.16 -50.03 -33.46
N GLY A 560 -31.52 -48.89 -33.68
CA GLY A 560 -32.19 -47.59 -33.78
C GLY A 560 -32.72 -47.05 -32.45
N ARG A 561 -32.24 -47.56 -31.31
CA ARG A 561 -32.60 -47.12 -29.95
C ARG A 561 -31.65 -46.03 -29.45
N THR A 562 -31.42 -45.01 -30.26
CA THR A 562 -30.55 -43.87 -29.92
C THR A 562 -31.15 -43.01 -28.82
N GLY A 563 -30.32 -42.45 -27.93
CA GLY A 563 -30.74 -41.66 -26.77
C GLY A 563 -31.27 -42.48 -25.59
N ASP A 564 -31.14 -43.81 -25.63
CA ASP A 564 -31.57 -44.73 -24.59
C ASP A 564 -30.37 -45.40 -23.88
N GLY A 565 -30.64 -46.06 -22.75
CA GLY A 565 -29.67 -46.84 -22.00
C GLY A 565 -30.07 -48.30 -21.84
N ALA A 566 -29.11 -49.22 -21.95
CA ALA A 566 -29.38 -50.65 -21.77
C ALA A 566 -28.15 -51.44 -21.31
N ALA A 567 -28.40 -52.53 -20.59
CA ALA A 567 -27.43 -53.55 -20.26
C ALA A 567 -27.68 -54.83 -21.08
N VAL A 568 -26.81 -55.83 -20.98
CA VAL A 568 -26.91 -57.11 -21.73
C VAL A 568 -28.28 -57.78 -21.58
N GLU A 569 -28.88 -57.69 -20.39
CA GLU A 569 -30.18 -58.28 -20.05
C GLU A 569 -31.37 -57.71 -20.83
N ASP A 570 -31.27 -56.48 -21.36
CA ASP A 570 -32.31 -55.86 -22.20
C ASP A 570 -32.36 -56.41 -23.63
N PHE A 571 -31.36 -57.19 -24.06
CA PHE A 571 -31.22 -57.64 -25.45
C PHE A 571 -31.72 -59.07 -25.69
N GLY A 572 -32.30 -59.72 -24.68
CA GLY A 572 -32.83 -61.07 -24.83
C GLY A 572 -31.77 -62.05 -25.34
N PHE A 573 -32.05 -62.78 -26.43
CA PHE A 573 -31.07 -63.69 -27.03
C PHE A 573 -29.85 -62.97 -27.65
N LEU A 574 -29.98 -61.71 -28.08
CA LEU A 574 -28.83 -60.95 -28.59
C LEU A 574 -27.84 -60.68 -27.46
N GLY A 575 -28.29 -60.63 -26.20
CA GLY A 575 -27.43 -60.57 -25.03
C GLY A 575 -26.41 -61.71 -24.96
N LEU A 576 -26.76 -62.92 -25.39
CA LEU A 576 -25.84 -64.07 -25.47
C LEU A 576 -24.71 -63.87 -26.48
N LEU A 577 -24.94 -63.08 -27.54
CA LEU A 577 -23.93 -62.76 -28.55
C LEU A 577 -23.08 -61.55 -28.13
N LEU A 578 -23.61 -60.69 -27.27
CA LEU A 578 -22.97 -59.47 -26.78
C LEU A 578 -22.21 -59.69 -25.47
N ALA A 579 -22.51 -60.72 -24.68
CA ALA A 579 -21.76 -61.05 -23.46
C ALA A 579 -20.36 -61.61 -23.79
N GLY A 580 -19.36 -61.24 -23.00
CA GLY A 580 -17.97 -61.73 -23.17
C GLY A 580 -17.84 -63.22 -22.82
N ASP A 581 -18.35 -63.60 -21.65
CA ASP A 581 -18.65 -64.98 -21.30
C ASP A 581 -20.11 -65.27 -21.62
N ARG A 582 -20.35 -66.31 -22.42
CA ARG A 582 -21.70 -66.70 -22.84
C ARG A 582 -22.46 -67.26 -21.63
N ASP A 583 -23.19 -66.41 -20.91
CA ASP A 583 -24.10 -66.80 -19.81
C ASP A 583 -25.31 -67.58 -20.34
N ILE A 584 -25.05 -68.80 -20.82
CA ILE A 584 -26.07 -69.72 -21.34
C ILE A 584 -27.02 -70.13 -20.21
N ALA A 585 -26.50 -70.41 -19.02
CA ALA A 585 -27.29 -70.84 -17.88
C ALA A 585 -28.29 -69.76 -17.43
N GLY A 586 -27.83 -68.51 -17.27
CA GLY A 586 -28.70 -67.41 -16.90
C GLY A 586 -29.69 -67.03 -17.99
N PHE A 587 -29.34 -67.14 -19.27
CA PHE A 587 -30.33 -66.96 -20.35
C PHE A 587 -31.43 -68.03 -20.31
N VAL A 588 -31.07 -69.30 -20.10
CA VAL A 588 -32.04 -70.39 -19.96
C VAL A 588 -32.94 -70.16 -18.75
N ASP A 589 -32.37 -69.80 -17.60
CA ASP A 589 -33.12 -69.54 -16.37
C ASP A 589 -34.08 -68.34 -16.51
N ARG A 590 -33.62 -67.22 -17.07
CA ARG A 590 -34.47 -66.04 -17.32
C ARG A 590 -35.61 -66.33 -18.29
N THR A 591 -35.35 -67.11 -19.34
CA THR A 591 -36.32 -67.36 -20.41
C THR A 591 -37.32 -68.46 -20.07
N ILE A 592 -36.87 -69.59 -19.49
CA ILE A 592 -37.74 -70.75 -19.20
C ILE A 592 -37.62 -71.28 -17.76
N GLY A 593 -36.76 -70.72 -16.91
CA GLY A 593 -36.50 -71.23 -15.55
C GLY A 593 -37.73 -71.26 -14.65
N ARG A 594 -38.69 -70.34 -14.82
CA ARG A 594 -39.98 -70.40 -14.11
C ARG A 594 -40.79 -71.66 -14.45
N VAL A 595 -40.69 -72.14 -15.69
CA VAL A 595 -41.33 -73.38 -16.15
C VAL A 595 -40.55 -74.58 -15.66
N THR A 596 -39.22 -74.56 -15.77
CA THR A 596 -38.33 -75.62 -15.23
C THR A 596 -38.54 -75.83 -13.74
N ALA A 597 -38.49 -74.75 -12.94
CA ALA A 597 -38.72 -74.82 -11.49
C ALA A 597 -40.17 -75.22 -11.14
N TYR A 598 -41.14 -74.98 -12.02
CA TYR A 598 -42.51 -75.47 -11.81
C TYR A 598 -42.59 -76.98 -12.05
N ASP A 599 -41.98 -77.48 -13.14
CA ASP A 599 -41.88 -78.90 -13.45
C ASP A 599 -41.19 -79.67 -12.33
N GLU A 600 -40.05 -79.19 -11.84
CA GLU A 600 -39.32 -79.80 -10.72
C GLU A 600 -40.14 -79.87 -9.42
N ARG A 601 -40.87 -78.78 -9.08
CA ARG A 601 -41.65 -78.72 -7.83
C ARG A 601 -42.95 -79.52 -7.90
N ARG A 602 -43.56 -79.66 -9.08
CA ARG A 602 -44.90 -80.24 -9.24
C ARG A 602 -44.90 -81.59 -9.96
N GLY A 603 -43.75 -82.07 -10.43
CA GLY A 603 -43.63 -83.29 -11.22
C GLY A 603 -44.40 -83.21 -12.54
N THR A 604 -44.41 -82.04 -13.19
CA THR A 604 -45.09 -81.84 -14.48
C THR A 604 -44.11 -81.91 -15.65
N ASP A 605 -44.65 -82.05 -16.87
CA ASP A 605 -43.88 -82.13 -18.13
C ASP A 605 -44.17 -80.90 -19.04
N LEU A 606 -44.16 -79.69 -18.48
CA LEU A 606 -44.44 -78.47 -19.24
C LEU A 606 -43.33 -78.15 -20.25
N ILE A 607 -42.05 -78.36 -19.90
CA ILE A 607 -40.90 -78.18 -20.81
C ILE A 607 -41.03 -79.11 -22.02
N ARG A 608 -41.28 -80.41 -21.79
CA ARG A 608 -41.52 -81.39 -22.88
C ARG A 608 -42.73 -81.02 -23.74
N THR A 609 -43.78 -80.47 -23.11
CA THR A 609 -44.97 -80.01 -23.83
C THR A 609 -44.66 -78.80 -24.73
N LEU A 610 -43.86 -77.85 -24.25
CA LEU A 610 -43.38 -76.69 -25.01
C LEU A 610 -42.51 -77.11 -26.21
N GLU A 611 -41.59 -78.07 -26.02
CA GLU A 611 -40.75 -78.58 -27.10
C GLU A 611 -41.56 -79.25 -28.21
N ALA A 612 -42.49 -80.14 -27.85
CA ALA A 612 -43.37 -80.79 -28.80
C ALA A 612 -44.28 -79.77 -29.51
N TYR A 613 -44.76 -78.75 -28.79
CA TYR A 613 -45.58 -77.69 -29.34
C TYR A 613 -44.87 -76.89 -30.43
N PHE A 614 -43.63 -76.47 -30.19
CA PHE A 614 -42.84 -75.76 -31.21
C PHE A 614 -42.43 -76.66 -32.37
N THR A 615 -42.06 -77.92 -32.10
CA THR A 615 -41.73 -78.90 -33.15
C THR A 615 -42.92 -79.16 -34.09
N CYS A 616 -44.13 -79.14 -33.54
CA CYS A 616 -45.38 -79.30 -34.29
C CYS A 616 -45.89 -78.00 -34.96
N GLY A 617 -45.07 -76.96 -35.05
CA GLY A 617 -45.43 -75.69 -35.68
C GLY A 617 -46.50 -74.91 -34.91
N MET A 618 -46.47 -74.97 -33.57
CA MET A 618 -47.40 -74.28 -32.67
C MET A 618 -48.86 -74.74 -32.81
N SER A 619 -49.09 -76.00 -33.23
CA SER A 619 -50.41 -76.61 -33.37
C SER A 619 -50.76 -77.52 -32.19
N PRO A 620 -51.75 -77.18 -31.33
CA PRO A 620 -52.15 -78.04 -30.21
C PRO A 620 -52.65 -79.41 -30.65
N ALA A 621 -53.30 -79.49 -31.82
CA ALA A 621 -53.83 -80.74 -32.37
C ALA A 621 -52.69 -81.72 -32.74
N ARG A 622 -51.63 -81.24 -33.40
CA ARG A 622 -50.46 -82.08 -33.74
C ARG A 622 -49.62 -82.43 -32.50
N THR A 623 -49.52 -81.49 -31.56
CA THR A 623 -48.81 -81.68 -30.30
C THR A 623 -49.45 -82.78 -29.45
N LYS A 624 -50.77 -82.91 -29.51
CA LYS A 624 -51.53 -83.98 -28.87
C LYS A 624 -51.05 -85.35 -29.32
N ASP A 625 -50.94 -85.55 -30.63
CA ASP A 625 -50.58 -86.83 -31.23
C ASP A 625 -49.13 -87.19 -30.91
N GLU A 626 -48.21 -86.22 -30.94
CA GLU A 626 -46.79 -86.39 -30.55
C GLU A 626 -46.63 -86.81 -29.08
N LEU A 627 -47.34 -86.13 -28.16
CA LEU A 627 -47.25 -86.38 -26.72
C LEU A 627 -48.12 -87.54 -26.24
N HIS A 628 -48.96 -88.12 -27.11
CA HIS A 628 -49.91 -89.19 -26.76
C HIS A 628 -50.85 -88.84 -25.59
N VAL A 629 -51.32 -87.58 -25.54
CA VAL A 629 -52.25 -87.07 -24.50
C VAL A 629 -53.57 -86.61 -25.14
N HIS A 630 -54.51 -86.06 -24.36
CA HIS A 630 -55.71 -85.43 -24.91
C HIS A 630 -55.45 -83.96 -25.28
N VAL A 631 -56.15 -83.41 -26.31
CA VAL A 631 -55.92 -82.03 -26.78
C VAL A 631 -56.20 -81.01 -25.69
N ASN A 632 -57.20 -81.27 -24.85
CA ASN A 632 -57.52 -80.45 -23.67
C ASN A 632 -56.37 -80.41 -22.66
N THR A 633 -55.62 -81.51 -22.50
CA THR A 633 -54.45 -81.57 -21.62
C THR A 633 -53.32 -80.71 -22.18
N VAL A 634 -53.08 -80.73 -23.49
CA VAL A 634 -52.12 -79.83 -24.15
C VAL A 634 -52.53 -78.37 -23.95
N ALA A 635 -53.80 -78.04 -24.23
CA ALA A 635 -54.32 -76.68 -24.04
C ALA A 635 -54.15 -76.20 -22.59
N GLN A 636 -54.49 -77.02 -21.60
CA GLN A 636 -54.34 -76.70 -20.18
C GLN A 636 -52.87 -76.49 -19.77
N ARG A 637 -51.95 -77.31 -20.32
CA ARG A 637 -50.50 -77.16 -20.07
C ARG A 637 -49.96 -75.89 -20.71
N LEU A 638 -50.36 -75.55 -21.94
CA LEU A 638 -49.96 -74.31 -22.61
C LEU A 638 -50.52 -73.06 -21.92
N GLU A 639 -51.76 -73.12 -21.42
CA GLU A 639 -52.36 -72.05 -20.60
C GLU A 639 -51.57 -71.85 -19.28
N ARG A 640 -51.10 -72.94 -18.67
CA ARG A 640 -50.23 -72.88 -17.50
C ARG A 640 -48.87 -72.25 -17.84
N VAL A 641 -48.29 -72.60 -18.97
CA VAL A 641 -47.05 -71.99 -19.48
C VAL A 641 -47.24 -70.49 -19.69
N GLY A 642 -48.34 -70.06 -20.30
CA GLY A 642 -48.66 -68.63 -20.46
C GLY A 642 -48.71 -67.89 -19.12
N ARG A 643 -49.32 -68.50 -18.10
CA ARG A 643 -49.31 -67.94 -16.73
C ARG A 643 -47.93 -67.85 -16.09
N LEU A 644 -46.97 -68.69 -16.50
CA LEU A 644 -45.61 -68.71 -15.96
C LEU A 644 -44.66 -67.77 -16.73
N LEU A 645 -44.84 -67.65 -18.05
CA LEU A 645 -43.95 -66.88 -18.93
C LEU A 645 -44.45 -65.48 -19.28
N GLY A 646 -45.74 -65.19 -19.03
CA GLY A 646 -46.40 -63.94 -19.41
C GLY A 646 -47.27 -64.11 -20.66
N ASP A 647 -48.22 -63.19 -20.87
CA ASP A 647 -49.20 -63.25 -21.97
C ASP A 647 -48.57 -63.05 -23.36
N ASP A 648 -47.35 -62.51 -23.41
CA ASP A 648 -46.59 -62.21 -24.62
C ASP A 648 -45.72 -63.38 -25.12
N TRP A 649 -45.75 -64.53 -24.44
CA TRP A 649 -44.83 -65.66 -24.73
C TRP A 649 -44.95 -66.22 -26.16
N GLN A 650 -46.09 -66.00 -26.83
CA GLN A 650 -46.34 -66.43 -28.22
C GLN A 650 -45.98 -65.37 -29.28
N THR A 651 -45.50 -64.20 -28.88
CA THR A 651 -45.02 -63.21 -29.85
C THR A 651 -43.81 -63.75 -30.63
N PRO A 652 -43.57 -63.31 -31.88
CA PRO A 652 -42.47 -63.84 -32.69
C PRO A 652 -41.09 -63.72 -32.02
N ALA A 653 -40.82 -62.60 -31.34
CA ALA A 653 -39.56 -62.37 -30.64
C ALA A 653 -39.39 -63.32 -29.44
N ARG A 654 -40.40 -63.43 -28.56
CA ARG A 654 -40.35 -64.31 -27.38
C ARG A 654 -40.34 -65.79 -27.75
N THR A 655 -41.06 -66.16 -28.80
CA THR A 655 -41.07 -67.53 -29.32
C THR A 655 -39.68 -67.98 -29.76
N LEU A 656 -38.92 -67.11 -30.44
CA LEU A 656 -37.55 -67.40 -30.84
C LEU A 656 -36.63 -67.62 -29.61
N GLU A 657 -36.73 -66.73 -28.61
CA GLU A 657 -35.96 -66.84 -27.36
C GLU A 657 -36.26 -68.14 -26.63
N ILE A 658 -37.54 -68.50 -26.49
CA ILE A 658 -37.98 -69.71 -25.80
C ILE A 658 -37.50 -70.95 -26.57
N GLN A 659 -37.62 -70.99 -27.91
CA GLN A 659 -37.10 -72.10 -28.70
C GLN A 659 -35.58 -72.26 -28.57
N LEU A 660 -34.84 -71.16 -28.52
CA LEU A 660 -33.40 -71.18 -28.31
C LEU A 660 -33.06 -71.67 -26.89
N ALA A 661 -33.77 -71.18 -25.87
CA ALA A 661 -33.58 -71.58 -24.48
C ALA A 661 -33.87 -73.08 -24.28
N LEU A 662 -34.92 -73.63 -24.92
CA LEU A 662 -35.22 -75.07 -24.88
C LEU A 662 -34.09 -75.91 -25.50
N ARG A 663 -33.54 -75.48 -26.64
CA ARG A 663 -32.39 -76.16 -27.28
C ARG A 663 -31.14 -76.11 -26.40
N LEU A 664 -30.85 -74.95 -25.79
CA LEU A 664 -29.72 -74.78 -24.88
C LEU A 664 -29.90 -75.60 -23.60
N HIS A 665 -31.11 -75.63 -23.03
CA HIS A 665 -31.42 -76.44 -21.84
C HIS A 665 -31.19 -77.93 -22.08
N ARG A 666 -31.58 -78.45 -23.26
CA ARG A 666 -31.30 -79.84 -23.65
C ARG A 666 -29.81 -80.16 -23.79
N LEU A 667 -29.00 -79.20 -24.22
CA LEU A 667 -27.56 -79.38 -24.33
C LEU A 667 -26.86 -79.34 -22.97
N SER A 668 -27.48 -78.66 -21.99
CA SER A 668 -26.95 -78.53 -20.62
C SER A 668 -27.41 -79.64 -19.67
N ALA A 669 -28.45 -80.40 -20.02
CA ALA A 669 -28.93 -81.53 -19.20
C ALA A 669 -28.04 -82.78 -19.39
N PRO A 670 -27.64 -83.49 -18.32
CA PRO A 670 -26.90 -84.74 -18.46
C PRO A 670 -27.76 -85.78 -19.22
N PRO A 671 -27.15 -86.65 -20.06
CA PRO A 671 -27.90 -87.61 -20.84
C PRO A 671 -28.72 -88.53 -19.93
N GLN A 672 -30.04 -88.52 -20.12
CA GLN A 672 -30.95 -89.47 -19.48
C GLN A 672 -30.72 -90.84 -20.15
N HIS A 673 -30.19 -91.80 -19.38
CA HIS A 673 -30.06 -93.20 -19.78
C HIS A 673 -31.37 -93.96 -19.61
#